data_AF-A0A1W9SHB9-F1
#
_entry.id   AF-A0A1W9SHB9-F1
#
_cell.length_a   1.000
_cell.length_b   1.000
_cell.length_c   1.000
_cell.angle_alpha   90.00
_cell.angle_beta   90.00
_cell.angle_gamma   90.00
#
_symmetry.space_group_name_H-M   'P 1'
#
loop_
_entity.id
_entity.type
_entity.pdbx_description
1 polymer ?
#
loop_
_entity_poly.entity_id
_entity_poly.type
_entity_poly.pdbx_seq_one_letter_code
_entity_poly.pdbx_strand_id
1 'polypeptide(L)'
;MLNYSQQTNHRILYLFVITFSSLFLLAINNSHAQFKKPGNKIDQLPRKYEIADTTDTIDWQHLNLTIDHHEQLIAKYPDHTFIPYIMFELAELYASKAQYEFKQSMKKYDEEITKYEKGEIFGEPILPRVSLKKVIEIGYKLLEKFPNVPYKDKVLYRLAISHLDEGNLDKAKDYFQRIVFETPNSPKISEVHFRLGEYYFNKREFHKAVEQYEHLLERWDDPYFNYSLYKLGWSYFNTSDYTNSISTFIYLISDITLLETLNTKLLGKTKADVRNEAIDYIAHSLSEYQGPVPVKDILSKDETQSYAADVLKKMGEIYKERNFYNEAINTYQTLLDLFPFYPEAPLIQKEIIQCYEADLDEDKAAKEKDVFVQKYGPDSDWLMKNPEGQTRENAVTMSEEMLFSLGTHYQAKAQEKNREREYRLAIEKHKDFLKKFHDSEKASKVNYYLAECYYSINQFEKAADEYYKVMTFYGENEFKEDAAYNRILAYYELLRSKSKKDSTILYIEDFVGGGETVTPIKVSCETQFSLIKACNDFVRQIPDSENLLEVLMKYAETLYELREWGLAARIYKLIIKPEYRSSPFYGQSINMIAQSYLKMGNYAESEKWFNNLAEAFPDSAQHVKRAKKMVASAKFKVAEKLKEQGKPTKAAVNFLRLAFSSEDQDIAKAAIFQAANQFEEAGDNEKAIKAFERMLEEQPNVIFKDELLMKTGLLYESSQNWIRASNSYLNLVKQCPRSKFAPRALLSAAGCFEQMELWFKCKQTYREYLSKFAHIDADDHIDALFKIGEISYNQKNKETATRELQTTIQQFKDYRRRGVAVDEYLPAKAQFLIAEINFEKYQKVKIVPPLNVSMKRKTTLLQTVLKGYVEAGKYQVAEWTTASLFKTGMTFEDLAASIQKSPVPDQYSEEEKQTYLAAINKQVVSAKQKALDVYKANVAKAKQSNIENEWIENSQNRIDQLTLELGLGGKTTISQQSGQSRIVKTNQIREINNED
;
A
#
# COMPACT_ATOMS: atom_id res chain seq x y z
N MET A 1 44.18 -6.89 -68.40
CA MET A 1 44.74 -5.78 -69.21
C MET A 1 44.03 -4.52 -68.70
N LEU A 2 44.63 -3.49 -68.14
CA LEU A 2 46.01 -3.00 -68.13
C LEU A 2 46.40 -2.63 -66.69
N ASN A 3 47.46 -3.26 -66.19
CA ASN A 3 48.41 -2.64 -65.26
C ASN A 3 49.27 -1.70 -66.10
N TYR A 4 49.32 -0.39 -65.81
CA TYR A 4 50.50 0.48 -66.01
C TYR A 4 50.17 1.91 -65.52
N SER A 5 51.11 2.49 -64.75
CA SER A 5 51.29 3.94 -64.43
C SER A 5 51.09 4.47 -62.99
N GLN A 6 51.23 3.65 -61.94
CA GLN A 6 51.38 4.16 -60.56
C GLN A 6 52.83 4.33 -60.07
N GLN A 7 53.82 4.43 -60.96
CA GLN A 7 55.24 4.52 -60.58
C GLN A 7 56.01 5.73 -61.12
N THR A 8 55.32 6.75 -61.66
CA THR A 8 55.97 7.95 -62.22
C THR A 8 55.78 9.26 -61.43
N ASN A 9 54.87 9.33 -60.45
CA ASN A 9 54.63 10.60 -59.73
C ASN A 9 55.41 10.77 -58.40
N HIS A 10 55.98 9.70 -57.82
CA HIS A 10 56.79 9.81 -56.60
C HIS A 10 58.28 10.14 -56.82
N ARG A 11 58.78 10.13 -58.06
CA ARG A 11 60.18 10.53 -58.38
C ARG A 11 60.33 11.97 -58.86
N ILE A 12 59.24 12.66 -59.20
CA ILE A 12 59.28 14.06 -59.68
C ILE A 12 59.20 15.05 -58.50
N LEU A 13 58.50 14.71 -57.41
CA LEU A 13 58.40 15.59 -56.23
C LEU A 13 59.67 15.61 -55.36
N TYR A 14 60.43 14.51 -55.30
CA TYR A 14 61.66 14.42 -54.50
C TYR A 14 62.89 15.06 -55.18
N LEU A 15 62.88 15.24 -56.51
CA LEU A 15 63.94 15.93 -57.26
C LEU A 15 63.75 17.46 -57.31
N PHE A 16 62.53 17.95 -57.04
CA PHE A 16 62.21 19.38 -57.03
C PHE A 16 62.60 20.07 -55.70
N VAL A 17 62.64 19.33 -54.59
CA VAL A 17 62.93 19.88 -53.25
C VAL A 17 64.44 19.92 -52.93
N ILE A 18 65.28 19.11 -53.62
CA ILE A 18 66.74 19.07 -53.38
C ILE A 18 67.52 20.01 -54.33
N THR A 19 66.94 20.47 -55.43
CA THR A 19 67.63 21.38 -56.38
C THR A 19 67.42 22.86 -56.07
N PHE A 20 66.41 23.24 -55.27
CA PHE A 20 66.15 24.64 -54.92
C PHE A 20 66.86 25.12 -53.65
N SER A 21 67.29 24.23 -52.76
CA SER A 21 68.03 24.57 -51.54
C SER A 21 69.53 24.80 -51.76
N SER A 22 70.10 24.31 -52.87
CA SER A 22 71.53 24.51 -53.23
C SER A 22 71.81 25.69 -54.16
N LEU A 23 70.78 26.34 -54.74
CA LEU A 23 70.94 27.51 -55.63
C LEU A 23 70.72 28.86 -54.90
N PHE A 24 70.17 28.85 -53.68
CA PHE A 24 69.90 30.06 -52.91
C PHE A 24 71.10 30.55 -52.06
N LEU A 25 72.12 29.70 -51.86
CA LEU A 25 73.34 30.04 -51.10
C LEU A 25 74.51 30.57 -51.95
N LEU A 26 74.38 30.62 -53.29
CA LEU A 26 75.41 31.14 -54.21
C LEU A 26 75.01 32.45 -54.92
N ALA A 27 73.79 32.97 -54.72
CA ALA A 27 73.30 34.20 -55.35
C ALA A 27 73.35 35.45 -54.43
N ILE A 28 73.78 35.32 -53.18
CA ILE A 28 73.86 36.45 -52.23
C ILE A 28 75.23 37.19 -52.28
N ASN A 29 76.21 36.70 -53.06
CA ASN A 29 77.57 37.26 -53.03
C ASN A 29 78.09 37.89 -54.34
N ASN A 30 77.23 38.21 -55.31
CA ASN A 30 77.68 38.93 -56.51
C ASN A 30 76.56 39.76 -57.16
N SER A 31 76.26 40.93 -56.56
CA SER A 31 75.66 42.07 -57.29
C SER A 31 75.67 43.36 -56.44
N HIS A 32 76.80 43.64 -55.79
CA HIS A 32 77.15 44.99 -55.34
C HIS A 32 78.25 45.54 -56.26
N ALA A 33 77.91 45.83 -57.51
CA ALA A 33 78.65 46.76 -58.36
C ALA A 33 77.97 46.96 -59.72
N GLN A 34 77.81 48.22 -60.08
CA GLN A 34 77.67 48.72 -61.45
C GLN A 34 76.38 48.38 -62.22
N PHE A 35 75.36 49.22 -62.04
CA PHE A 35 74.77 49.93 -63.18
C PHE A 35 74.44 51.38 -62.78
N LYS A 36 75.42 52.27 -63.01
CA LYS A 36 75.17 53.69 -63.24
C LYS A 36 74.71 53.82 -64.70
N LYS A 37 73.52 54.40 -64.92
CA LYS A 37 73.17 55.34 -66.02
C LYS A 37 71.64 55.50 -66.11
N PRO A 38 71.15 56.60 -66.70
CA PRO A 38 71.54 58.00 -66.58
C PRO A 38 70.38 58.80 -65.95
N GLY A 39 70.69 59.95 -65.34
CA GLY A 39 69.68 60.75 -64.64
C GLY A 39 68.50 61.16 -65.52
N ASN A 40 67.31 60.67 -65.18
CA ASN A 40 66.09 61.41 -65.43
C ASN A 40 65.97 62.45 -64.32
N LYS A 41 66.21 63.72 -64.69
CA LYS A 41 66.11 64.90 -63.82
C LYS A 41 64.66 65.23 -63.40
N ILE A 42 63.88 64.22 -63.04
CA ILE A 42 62.54 64.36 -62.47
C ILE A 42 62.54 63.89 -60.99
N ASP A 43 63.43 62.95 -60.61
CA ASP A 43 63.56 62.46 -59.22
C ASP A 43 64.38 63.38 -58.28
N GLN A 44 64.71 64.61 -58.71
CA GLN A 44 65.47 65.61 -57.92
C GLN A 44 64.77 66.98 -57.83
N LEU A 45 63.43 67.00 -57.87
CA LEU A 45 62.62 68.13 -57.41
C LEU A 45 62.12 67.80 -55.99
N PRO A 46 61.97 68.80 -55.09
CA PRO A 46 61.90 68.53 -53.65
C PRO A 46 60.76 67.58 -53.29
N ARG A 47 61.11 66.47 -52.62
CA ARG A 47 60.22 65.68 -51.77
C ARG A 47 59.68 66.55 -50.63
N LYS A 48 58.77 67.46 -50.95
CA LYS A 48 57.79 68.01 -50.00
C LYS A 48 56.44 67.53 -50.52
N TYR A 49 55.55 67.13 -49.61
CA TYR A 49 54.27 66.45 -49.89
C TYR A 49 54.35 64.94 -50.16
N GLU A 50 55.18 64.21 -49.40
CA GLU A 50 54.61 63.00 -48.79
C GLU A 50 53.64 63.48 -47.71
N ILE A 51 52.33 63.45 -47.99
CA ILE A 51 51.32 63.49 -46.93
C ILE A 51 51.43 62.13 -46.24
N ALA A 52 52.33 62.08 -45.25
CA ALA A 52 52.32 61.06 -44.23
C ALA A 52 50.93 61.07 -43.59
N ASP A 53 50.38 59.87 -43.34
CA ASP A 53 49.07 59.57 -42.75
C ASP A 53 49.00 59.96 -41.25
N THR A 54 49.71 61.01 -40.86
CA THR A 54 49.79 61.52 -39.50
C THR A 54 49.82 63.05 -39.53
N THR A 55 48.94 63.66 -38.73
CA THR A 55 48.92 65.05 -38.22
C THR A 55 47.87 66.01 -38.79
N ASP A 56 47.06 66.51 -37.85
CA ASP A 56 45.94 67.45 -37.93
C ASP A 56 46.27 68.86 -38.46
N THR A 57 47.22 69.03 -39.38
CA THR A 57 47.56 70.36 -39.92
C THR A 57 47.85 70.30 -41.42
N ILE A 58 46.83 70.06 -42.23
CA ILE A 58 46.87 70.49 -43.64
C ILE A 58 46.73 72.02 -43.61
N ASP A 59 47.78 72.75 -43.97
CA ASP A 59 47.71 74.19 -44.19
C ASP A 59 46.86 74.47 -45.44
N TRP A 60 45.58 74.77 -45.23
CA TRP A 60 44.60 74.98 -46.28
C TRP A 60 44.94 76.18 -47.19
N GLN A 61 45.58 77.22 -46.64
CA GLN A 61 46.03 78.35 -47.45
C GLN A 61 47.14 77.90 -48.39
N HIS A 62 48.06 77.09 -47.88
CA HIS A 62 49.15 76.54 -48.68
C HIS A 62 48.66 75.55 -49.76
N LEU A 63 47.66 74.72 -49.47
CA LEU A 63 47.05 73.80 -50.44
C LEU A 63 46.41 74.56 -51.61
N ASN A 64 45.60 75.60 -51.34
CA ASN A 64 44.98 76.39 -52.39
C ASN A 64 45.99 77.18 -53.21
N LEU A 65 47.01 77.78 -52.57
CA LEU A 65 48.08 78.48 -53.28
C LEU A 65 48.84 77.53 -54.24
N THR A 66 49.03 76.27 -53.83
CA THR A 66 49.68 75.26 -54.67
C THR A 66 48.80 74.85 -55.84
N ILE A 67 47.50 74.65 -55.61
CA ILE A 67 46.50 74.40 -56.68
C ILE A 67 46.52 75.54 -57.71
N ASP A 68 46.42 76.79 -57.25
CA ASP A 68 46.41 77.97 -58.13
C ASP A 68 47.72 78.08 -58.94
N HIS A 69 48.87 77.77 -58.32
CA HIS A 69 50.16 77.75 -58.99
C HIS A 69 50.23 76.68 -60.09
N HIS A 70 49.79 75.46 -59.80
CA HIS A 70 49.75 74.36 -60.76
C HIS A 70 48.78 74.65 -61.93
N GLU A 71 47.62 75.26 -61.67
CA GLU A 71 46.68 75.70 -62.71
C GLU A 71 47.31 76.76 -63.63
N GLN A 72 48.02 77.75 -63.07
CA GLN A 72 48.75 78.76 -63.86
C GLN A 72 49.87 78.15 -64.69
N LEU A 73 50.63 77.19 -64.15
CA LEU A 73 51.68 76.48 -64.88
C LEU A 73 51.11 75.70 -66.07
N ILE A 74 49.98 75.01 -65.88
CA ILE A 74 49.29 74.27 -66.95
C ILE A 74 48.78 75.23 -68.03
N ALA A 75 48.19 76.37 -67.65
CA ALA A 75 47.68 77.36 -68.59
C ALA A 75 48.80 78.05 -69.39
N LYS A 76 49.95 78.32 -68.76
CA LYS A 76 51.08 79.05 -69.38
C LYS A 76 51.95 78.18 -70.29
N TYR A 77 52.07 76.89 -69.98
CA TYR A 77 52.97 75.99 -70.71
C TYR A 77 52.27 74.71 -71.17
N PRO A 78 51.12 74.75 -71.87
CA PRO A 78 50.21 73.60 -72.02
C PRO A 78 50.80 72.33 -72.64
N ASP A 79 51.88 72.44 -73.44
CA ASP A 79 52.50 71.33 -74.17
C ASP A 79 53.91 70.97 -73.65
N HIS A 80 54.33 71.53 -72.52
CA HIS A 80 55.67 71.29 -71.97
C HIS A 80 55.78 69.88 -71.34
N THR A 81 56.98 69.29 -71.38
CA THR A 81 57.23 67.89 -70.99
C THR A 81 56.94 67.55 -69.52
N PHE A 82 56.94 68.54 -68.60
CA PHE A 82 56.56 68.35 -67.20
C PHE A 82 55.05 68.45 -66.95
N ILE A 83 54.26 68.93 -67.92
CA ILE A 83 52.83 69.22 -67.71
C ILE A 83 52.00 68.00 -67.36
N PRO A 84 52.21 66.81 -67.97
CA PRO A 84 51.48 65.64 -67.54
C PRO A 84 51.69 65.34 -66.04
N TYR A 85 52.86 65.66 -65.52
CA TYR A 85 53.20 65.44 -64.11
C TYR A 85 52.49 66.47 -63.22
N ILE A 86 52.55 67.75 -63.60
CA ILE A 86 51.83 68.84 -62.91
C ILE A 86 50.30 68.63 -62.96
N MET A 87 49.76 68.10 -64.05
CA MET A 87 48.34 67.73 -64.14
C MET A 87 47.98 66.59 -63.19
N PHE A 88 48.84 65.58 -63.05
CA PHE A 88 48.61 64.50 -62.10
C PHE A 88 48.72 64.99 -60.65
N GLU A 89 49.74 65.77 -60.31
CA GLU A 89 49.85 66.41 -59.01
C GLU A 89 48.65 67.30 -58.71
N LEU A 90 48.17 68.07 -59.68
CA LEU A 90 46.97 68.89 -59.53
C LEU A 90 45.73 68.02 -59.21
N ALA A 91 45.60 66.85 -59.86
CA ALA A 91 44.53 65.91 -59.54
C ALA A 91 44.64 65.37 -58.11
N GLU A 92 45.85 65.04 -57.64
CA GLU A 92 46.10 64.62 -56.25
C GLU A 92 45.78 65.73 -55.25
N LEU A 93 46.20 66.96 -55.51
CA LEU A 93 45.90 68.13 -54.67
C LEU A 93 44.40 68.39 -54.61
N TYR A 94 43.69 68.26 -55.72
CA TYR A 94 42.23 68.35 -55.75
C TYR A 94 41.54 67.21 -55.00
N ALA A 95 42.09 66.00 -55.03
CA ALA A 95 41.59 64.88 -54.23
C ALA A 95 41.77 65.17 -52.73
N SER A 96 42.95 65.64 -52.31
CA SER A 96 43.20 66.06 -50.93
C SER A 96 42.27 67.19 -50.49
N LYS A 97 42.02 68.17 -51.36
CA LYS A 97 41.06 69.25 -51.11
C LYS A 97 39.64 68.72 -50.93
N ALA A 98 39.18 67.86 -51.83
CA ALA A 98 37.84 67.27 -51.75
C ALA A 98 37.66 66.44 -50.47
N GLN A 99 38.68 65.69 -50.06
CA GLN A 99 38.64 64.90 -48.83
C GLN A 99 38.65 65.76 -47.57
N TYR A 100 39.40 66.87 -47.59
CA TYR A 100 39.35 67.86 -46.51
C TYR A 100 37.98 68.53 -46.42
N GLU A 101 37.42 69.00 -47.54
CA GLU A 101 36.08 69.60 -47.60
C GLU A 101 35.00 68.62 -47.14
N PHE A 102 35.13 67.34 -47.50
CA PHE A 102 34.26 66.28 -47.01
C PHE A 102 34.41 66.07 -45.50
N LYS A 103 35.63 66.02 -44.94
CA LYS A 103 35.86 65.91 -43.49
C LYS A 103 35.20 67.06 -42.72
N GLN A 104 35.30 68.29 -43.23
CA GLN A 104 34.63 69.45 -42.63
C GLN A 104 33.10 69.35 -42.74
N SER A 105 32.60 68.89 -43.89
CA SER A 105 31.17 68.70 -44.12
C SER A 105 30.61 67.58 -43.22
N MET A 106 31.36 66.49 -43.04
CA MET A 106 31.02 65.39 -42.13
C MET A 106 31.03 65.85 -40.68
N LYS A 107 32.04 66.61 -40.25
CA LYS A 107 32.04 67.18 -38.89
C LYS A 107 30.80 68.05 -38.64
N LYS A 108 30.41 68.86 -39.63
CA LYS A 108 29.19 69.67 -39.56
C LYS A 108 27.94 68.79 -39.55
N TYR A 109 27.90 67.73 -40.35
CA TYR A 109 26.81 66.74 -40.34
C TYR A 109 26.69 66.03 -39.00
N ASP A 110 27.79 65.59 -38.37
CA ASP A 110 27.80 64.94 -37.06
C ASP A 110 27.25 65.88 -35.96
N GLU A 111 27.58 67.17 -36.03
CA GLU A 111 27.02 68.21 -35.16
C GLU A 111 25.52 68.43 -35.41
N GLU A 112 25.09 68.43 -36.68
CA GLU A 112 23.69 68.63 -37.08
C GLU A 112 22.81 67.40 -36.80
N ILE A 113 23.28 66.18 -37.01
CA ILE A 113 22.53 64.94 -36.75
C ILE A 113 22.32 64.76 -35.24
N THR A 114 23.32 65.11 -34.43
CA THR A 114 23.18 65.13 -32.97
C THR A 114 22.12 66.16 -32.53
N LYS A 115 22.02 67.32 -33.19
CA LYS A 115 20.99 68.33 -32.92
C LYS A 115 19.59 67.89 -33.40
N TYR A 116 19.52 67.16 -34.51
CA TYR A 116 18.29 66.56 -35.02
C TYR A 116 17.76 65.46 -34.09
N GLU A 117 18.61 64.53 -33.64
CA GLU A 117 18.26 63.49 -32.65
C GLU A 117 17.77 64.08 -31.31
N LYS A 118 18.26 65.27 -30.95
CA LYS A 118 17.82 66.05 -29.78
C LYS A 118 16.58 66.91 -30.02
N GLY A 119 16.05 66.97 -31.25
CA GLY A 119 14.88 67.76 -31.63
C GLY A 119 15.13 69.27 -31.70
N GLU A 120 16.39 69.73 -31.72
CA GLU A 120 16.77 71.16 -31.77
C GLU A 120 16.65 71.77 -33.17
N ILE A 121 16.64 70.93 -34.22
CA ILE A 121 16.40 71.34 -35.61
C ILE A 121 15.31 70.46 -36.25
N PHE A 122 14.52 71.04 -37.15
CA PHE A 122 13.42 70.35 -37.84
C PHE A 122 13.85 69.95 -39.26
N GLY A 123 14.07 68.65 -39.48
CA GLY A 123 14.51 68.05 -40.75
C GLY A 123 15.87 67.34 -40.60
N GLU A 124 15.94 66.10 -41.11
CA GLU A 124 17.17 65.30 -41.07
C GLU A 124 18.26 65.94 -41.95
N PRO A 125 19.48 66.17 -41.42
CA PRO A 125 20.57 66.71 -42.22
C PRO A 125 20.98 65.73 -43.33
N ILE A 126 21.40 66.26 -44.48
CA ILE A 126 21.77 65.44 -45.63
C ILE A 126 23.20 64.93 -45.43
N LEU A 127 23.40 63.61 -45.50
CA LEU A 127 24.73 63.00 -45.44
C LEU A 127 25.62 63.55 -46.57
N PRO A 128 26.75 64.23 -46.24
CA PRO A 128 27.68 64.74 -47.24
C PRO A 128 28.23 63.61 -48.13
N ARG A 129 28.61 63.94 -49.36
CA ARG A 129 29.36 63.04 -50.27
C ARG A 129 30.60 63.75 -50.77
N VAL A 130 31.70 63.02 -50.92
CA VAL A 130 32.93 63.55 -51.54
C VAL A 130 32.63 63.86 -53.01
N SER A 131 33.00 65.05 -53.49
CA SER A 131 32.90 65.41 -54.91
C SER A 131 34.29 65.37 -55.54
N LEU A 132 34.52 64.41 -56.44
CA LEU A 132 35.81 64.21 -57.12
C LEU A 132 35.75 64.60 -58.60
N LYS A 133 34.68 65.27 -59.03
CA LYS A 133 34.46 65.72 -60.41
C LYS A 133 35.69 66.40 -61.02
N LYS A 134 36.34 67.30 -60.28
CA LYS A 134 37.56 67.98 -60.75
C LYS A 134 38.74 67.02 -60.96
N VAL A 135 38.93 66.06 -60.04
CA VAL A 135 39.96 65.02 -60.13
C VAL A 135 39.74 64.17 -61.37
N ILE A 136 38.49 63.77 -61.62
CA ILE A 136 38.09 62.97 -62.78
C ILE A 136 38.29 63.75 -64.09
N GLU A 137 37.85 65.01 -64.15
CA GLU A 137 38.04 65.87 -65.32
C GLU A 137 39.52 66.06 -65.68
N ILE A 138 40.38 66.27 -64.67
CA ILE A 138 41.82 66.43 -64.87
C ILE A 138 42.43 65.10 -65.34
N GLY A 139 42.07 63.98 -64.71
CA GLY A 139 42.56 62.66 -65.11
C GLY A 139 42.15 62.27 -66.53
N TYR A 140 40.93 62.60 -66.96
CA TYR A 140 40.47 62.39 -68.34
C TYR A 140 41.26 63.22 -69.33
N LYS A 141 41.42 64.53 -69.07
CA LYS A 141 42.22 65.42 -69.93
C LYS A 141 43.67 64.96 -70.01
N LEU A 142 44.23 64.46 -68.91
CA LEU A 142 45.59 63.94 -68.85
C LEU A 142 45.74 62.72 -69.78
N LEU A 143 44.84 61.73 -69.69
CA LEU A 143 44.91 60.53 -70.53
C LEU A 143 44.58 60.80 -72.00
N GLU A 144 43.69 61.76 -72.29
CA GLU A 144 43.37 62.18 -73.66
C GLU A 144 44.56 62.86 -74.33
N LYS A 145 45.18 63.82 -73.63
CA LYS A 145 46.29 64.61 -74.18
C LYS A 145 47.63 63.87 -74.13
N PHE A 146 47.82 63.00 -73.13
CA PHE A 146 49.07 62.29 -72.87
C PHE A 146 48.83 60.79 -72.62
N PRO A 147 48.46 60.02 -73.67
CA PRO A 147 48.04 58.62 -73.52
C PRO A 147 49.14 57.63 -73.07
N ASN A 148 50.42 58.02 -73.16
CA ASN A 148 51.60 57.17 -72.91
C ASN A 148 52.48 57.68 -71.76
N VAL A 149 51.89 58.27 -70.71
CA VAL A 149 52.66 58.74 -69.54
C VAL A 149 53.33 57.57 -68.79
N PRO A 150 54.57 57.72 -68.27
CA PRO A 150 55.27 56.63 -67.57
C PRO A 150 54.57 56.10 -66.30
N TYR A 151 53.72 56.90 -65.68
CA TYR A 151 52.94 56.58 -64.47
C TYR A 151 51.45 56.44 -64.80
N LYS A 152 51.13 55.97 -66.01
CA LYS A 152 49.76 55.76 -66.50
C LYS A 152 48.93 54.91 -65.55
N ASP A 153 49.55 53.92 -64.92
CA ASP A 153 48.95 53.09 -63.90
C ASP A 153 48.41 53.91 -62.71
N LYS A 154 49.19 54.89 -62.21
CA LYS A 154 48.76 55.79 -61.12
C LYS A 154 47.58 56.66 -61.53
N VAL A 155 47.58 57.16 -62.77
CA VAL A 155 46.48 57.98 -63.30
C VAL A 155 45.20 57.15 -63.44
N LEU A 156 45.29 55.98 -64.05
CA LEU A 156 44.16 55.05 -64.19
C LEU A 156 43.63 54.62 -62.82
N TYR A 157 44.51 54.33 -61.87
CA TYR A 157 44.16 53.97 -60.51
C TYR A 157 43.43 55.10 -59.79
N ARG A 158 43.94 56.34 -59.86
CA ARG A 158 43.27 57.51 -59.28
C ARG A 158 41.88 57.70 -59.89
N LEU A 159 41.72 57.55 -61.20
CA LEU A 159 40.41 57.62 -61.85
C LEU A 159 39.48 56.50 -61.37
N ALA A 160 39.96 55.27 -61.28
CA ALA A 160 39.17 54.13 -60.82
C ALA A 160 38.67 54.33 -59.39
N ILE A 161 39.55 54.72 -58.46
CA ILE A 161 39.18 55.03 -57.07
C ILE A 161 38.27 56.24 -56.99
N SER A 162 38.50 57.28 -57.80
CA SER A 162 37.62 58.47 -57.77
C SER A 162 36.21 58.14 -58.25
N HIS A 163 36.06 57.29 -59.26
CA HIS A 163 34.75 56.78 -59.68
C HIS A 163 34.13 55.88 -58.61
N LEU A 164 34.93 55.05 -57.94
CA LEU A 164 34.46 54.19 -56.86
C LEU A 164 33.90 55.04 -55.70
N ASP A 165 34.63 56.07 -55.29
CA ASP A 165 34.26 56.99 -54.19
C ASP A 165 33.03 57.86 -54.54
N GLU A 166 32.82 58.20 -55.82
CA GLU A 166 31.59 58.85 -56.30
C GLU A 166 30.40 57.87 -56.44
N GLY A 167 30.60 56.57 -56.25
CA GLY A 167 29.60 55.52 -56.41
C GLY A 167 29.37 55.07 -57.86
N ASN A 168 30.19 55.52 -58.80
CA ASN A 168 30.15 55.14 -60.22
C ASN A 168 30.85 53.78 -60.46
N LEU A 169 30.29 52.71 -59.89
CA LEU A 169 30.92 51.38 -59.85
C LEU A 169 31.28 50.81 -61.24
N ASP A 170 30.42 50.98 -62.24
CA ASP A 170 30.68 50.48 -63.60
C ASP A 170 31.92 51.12 -64.24
N LYS A 171 32.05 52.45 -64.08
CA LYS A 171 33.21 53.20 -64.58
C LYS A 171 34.47 52.85 -63.80
N ALA A 172 34.37 52.71 -62.48
CA ALA A 172 35.49 52.27 -61.66
C ALA A 172 36.02 50.91 -62.15
N LYS A 173 35.11 49.95 -62.37
CA LYS A 173 35.43 48.63 -62.96
C LYS A 173 36.09 48.75 -64.33
N ASP A 174 35.58 49.59 -65.23
CA ASP A 174 36.20 49.78 -66.57
C ASP A 174 37.65 50.27 -66.44
N TYR A 175 37.91 51.24 -65.55
CA TYR A 175 39.27 51.74 -65.33
C TYR A 175 40.17 50.72 -64.62
N PHE A 176 39.64 49.93 -63.68
CA PHE A 176 40.38 48.81 -63.08
C PHE A 176 40.76 47.75 -64.12
N GLN A 177 39.85 47.37 -65.01
CA GLN A 177 40.13 46.43 -66.11
C GLN A 177 41.19 46.98 -67.08
N ARG A 178 41.18 48.29 -67.34
CA ARG A 178 42.24 48.95 -68.12
C ARG A 178 43.60 48.87 -67.44
N ILE A 179 43.67 48.93 -66.11
CA ILE A 179 44.95 48.73 -65.40
C ILE A 179 45.45 47.30 -65.58
N VAL A 180 44.57 46.29 -65.48
CA VAL A 180 44.92 44.88 -65.71
C VAL A 180 45.44 44.66 -67.13
N PHE A 181 44.81 45.26 -68.13
CA PHE A 181 45.19 45.06 -69.54
C PHE A 181 46.37 45.93 -70.00
N GLU A 182 46.36 47.22 -69.67
CA GLU A 182 47.33 48.20 -70.18
C GLU A 182 48.59 48.30 -69.31
N THR A 183 48.50 47.98 -68.01
CA THR A 183 49.60 48.12 -67.04
C THR A 183 49.67 46.95 -66.04
N PRO A 184 49.83 45.69 -66.51
CA PRO A 184 49.76 44.49 -65.66
C PRO A 184 50.84 44.42 -64.56
N ASN A 185 51.98 45.12 -64.74
CA ASN A 185 53.08 45.13 -63.76
C ASN A 185 52.96 46.27 -62.73
N SER A 186 51.80 46.93 -62.60
CA SER A 186 51.63 48.03 -61.65
C SER A 186 51.80 47.53 -60.20
N PRO A 187 52.46 48.28 -59.32
CA PRO A 187 52.51 47.98 -57.89
C PRO A 187 51.13 47.90 -57.22
N LYS A 188 50.07 48.38 -57.88
CA LYS A 188 48.68 48.34 -57.40
C LYS A 188 47.85 47.18 -57.95
N ILE A 189 48.45 46.29 -58.74
CA ILE A 189 47.69 45.24 -59.46
C ILE A 189 46.91 44.31 -58.52
N SER A 190 47.46 43.98 -57.34
CA SER A 190 46.78 43.16 -56.36
C SER A 190 45.51 43.83 -55.81
N GLU A 191 45.59 45.11 -55.46
CA GLU A 191 44.42 45.88 -55.03
C GLU A 191 43.38 45.96 -56.17
N VAL A 192 43.82 46.10 -57.41
CA VAL A 192 42.94 46.16 -58.59
C VAL A 192 42.16 44.85 -58.78
N HIS A 193 42.83 43.69 -58.74
CA HIS A 193 42.15 42.39 -58.81
C HIS A 193 41.18 42.21 -57.65
N PHE A 194 41.56 42.61 -56.43
CA PHE A 194 40.67 42.53 -55.27
C PHE A 194 39.41 43.38 -55.47
N ARG A 195 39.55 44.62 -55.93
CA ARG A 195 38.42 45.54 -56.19
C ARG A 195 37.52 45.05 -57.33
N LEU A 196 38.09 44.45 -58.38
CA LEU A 196 37.32 43.81 -59.45
C LEU A 196 36.56 42.59 -58.93
N GLY A 197 37.20 41.76 -58.11
CA GLY A 197 36.56 40.66 -57.39
C GLY A 197 35.38 41.15 -56.55
N GLU A 198 35.55 42.19 -55.74
CA GLU A 198 34.50 42.80 -54.92
C GLU A 198 33.35 43.34 -55.77
N TYR A 199 33.66 43.97 -56.90
CA TYR A 199 32.63 44.43 -57.85
C TYR A 199 31.76 43.26 -58.35
N TYR A 200 32.39 42.19 -58.86
CA TYR A 200 31.65 41.03 -59.37
C TYR A 200 30.91 40.27 -58.28
N PHE A 201 31.53 40.13 -57.11
CA PHE A 201 30.94 39.53 -55.93
C PHE A 201 29.66 40.26 -55.51
N ASN A 202 29.69 41.60 -55.43
CA ASN A 202 28.52 42.42 -55.07
C ASN A 202 27.42 42.36 -56.15
N LYS A 203 27.78 42.13 -57.42
CA LYS A 203 26.84 41.86 -58.52
C LYS A 203 26.32 40.42 -58.55
N ARG A 204 26.77 39.56 -57.63
CA ARG A 204 26.49 38.10 -57.58
C ARG A 204 26.99 37.33 -58.82
N GLU A 205 27.96 37.89 -59.53
CA GLU A 205 28.64 37.23 -60.65
C GLU A 205 29.83 36.40 -60.11
N PHE A 206 29.52 35.38 -59.32
CA PHE A 206 30.52 34.65 -58.52
C PHE A 206 31.62 33.99 -59.33
N HIS A 207 31.32 33.43 -60.52
CA HIS A 207 32.35 32.85 -61.39
C HIS A 207 33.41 33.88 -61.82
N LYS A 208 33.02 35.12 -62.11
CA LYS A 208 33.99 36.18 -62.45
C LYS A 208 34.73 36.68 -61.23
N ALA A 209 34.08 36.70 -60.06
CA ALA A 209 34.74 37.05 -58.81
C ALA A 209 35.84 36.02 -58.47
N VAL A 210 35.57 34.72 -58.65
CA VAL A 210 36.53 33.62 -58.51
C VAL A 210 37.78 33.88 -59.36
N GLU A 211 37.62 34.14 -60.66
CA GLU A 211 38.74 34.42 -61.58
C GLU A 211 39.63 35.58 -61.07
N GLN A 212 39.01 36.63 -60.51
CA GLN A 212 39.78 37.78 -60.00
C GLN A 212 40.48 37.48 -58.66
N TYR A 213 39.85 36.74 -57.76
CA TYR A 213 40.45 36.38 -56.48
C TYR A 213 41.57 35.33 -56.62
N GLU A 214 41.49 34.42 -57.60
CA GLU A 214 42.53 33.41 -57.85
C GLU A 214 43.89 34.04 -58.19
N HIS A 215 43.92 35.18 -58.89
CA HIS A 215 45.15 35.94 -59.16
C HIS A 215 45.87 36.39 -57.89
N LEU A 216 45.14 36.57 -56.79
CA LEU A 216 45.70 36.99 -55.51
C LEU A 216 46.27 35.84 -54.69
N LEU A 217 46.09 34.59 -55.16
CA LEU A 217 46.62 33.40 -54.50
C LEU A 217 48.02 33.00 -54.96
N GLU A 218 48.58 33.67 -55.97
CA GLU A 218 49.93 33.39 -56.48
C GLU A 218 51.03 33.74 -55.46
N ARG A 219 50.74 34.64 -54.51
CA ARG A 219 51.69 35.16 -53.51
C ARG A 219 51.09 35.22 -52.12
N TRP A 220 51.59 34.37 -51.22
CA TRP A 220 51.16 34.31 -49.82
C TRP A 220 51.48 35.59 -49.02
N ASP A 221 52.43 36.42 -49.48
CA ASP A 221 52.81 37.69 -48.85
C ASP A 221 51.93 38.87 -49.30
N ASP A 222 50.92 38.64 -50.14
CA ASP A 222 50.02 39.69 -50.64
C ASP A 222 49.08 40.21 -49.52
N PRO A 223 48.95 41.53 -49.32
CA PRO A 223 48.03 42.09 -48.32
C PRO A 223 46.57 41.67 -48.47
N TYR A 224 46.13 41.27 -49.67
CA TYR A 224 44.77 40.86 -49.96
C TYR A 224 44.57 39.33 -49.93
N PHE A 225 45.62 38.54 -49.71
CA PHE A 225 45.59 37.07 -49.79
C PHE A 225 44.45 36.45 -48.96
N ASN A 226 44.42 36.70 -47.66
CA ASN A 226 43.43 36.11 -46.74
C ASN A 226 41.99 36.62 -46.98
N TYR A 227 41.83 37.90 -47.32
CA TYR A 227 40.51 38.43 -47.69
C TYR A 227 40.00 37.81 -48.99
N SER A 228 40.90 37.54 -49.94
CA SER A 228 40.57 36.90 -51.22
C SER A 228 40.21 35.44 -51.03
N LEU A 229 40.93 34.69 -50.19
CA LEU A 229 40.57 33.32 -49.82
C LEU A 229 39.17 33.23 -49.19
N TYR A 230 38.85 34.12 -48.25
CA TYR A 230 37.53 34.17 -47.64
C TYR A 230 36.43 34.43 -48.69
N LYS A 231 36.62 35.46 -49.54
CA LYS A 231 35.66 35.80 -50.60
C LYS A 231 35.56 34.74 -51.69
N LEU A 232 36.66 34.04 -51.97
CA LEU A 232 36.74 32.94 -52.91
C LEU A 232 35.96 31.72 -52.40
N GLY A 233 36.18 31.32 -51.15
CA GLY A 233 35.42 30.25 -50.50
C GLY A 233 33.91 30.53 -50.53
N TRP A 234 33.52 31.77 -50.22
CA TRP A 234 32.12 32.19 -50.32
C TRP A 234 31.57 32.17 -51.74
N SER A 235 32.38 32.56 -52.72
CA SER A 235 31.99 32.53 -54.13
C SER A 235 31.75 31.09 -54.59
N TYR A 236 32.63 30.15 -54.23
CA TYR A 236 32.44 28.72 -54.51
C TYR A 236 31.19 28.14 -53.83
N PHE A 237 30.94 28.51 -52.57
CA PHE A 237 29.73 28.11 -51.85
C PHE A 237 28.46 28.55 -52.58
N ASN A 238 28.39 29.81 -53.02
CA ASN A 238 27.22 30.34 -53.73
C ASN A 238 27.06 29.76 -55.15
N THR A 239 28.11 29.19 -55.75
CA THR A 239 28.02 28.43 -57.00
C THR A 239 27.78 26.93 -56.79
N SER A 240 27.52 26.49 -55.54
CA SER A 240 27.35 25.07 -55.17
C SER A 240 28.57 24.19 -55.44
N ASP A 241 29.75 24.79 -55.61
CA ASP A 241 31.02 24.06 -55.71
C ASP A 241 31.57 23.80 -54.30
N TYR A 242 30.88 22.92 -53.57
CA TYR A 242 31.16 22.66 -52.17
C TYR A 242 32.55 22.07 -51.94
N THR A 243 33.08 21.28 -52.88
CA THR A 243 34.42 20.69 -52.78
C THR A 243 35.50 21.78 -52.72
N ASN A 244 35.44 22.76 -53.62
CA ASN A 244 36.39 23.87 -53.65
C ASN A 244 36.15 24.87 -52.53
N SER A 245 34.89 25.10 -52.13
CA SER A 245 34.54 25.88 -50.94
C SER A 245 35.21 25.31 -49.68
N ILE A 246 35.03 24.01 -49.41
CA ILE A 246 35.59 23.32 -48.24
C ILE A 246 37.11 23.40 -48.23
N SER A 247 37.78 23.09 -49.34
CA SER A 247 39.24 23.12 -49.41
C SER A 247 39.79 24.54 -49.21
N THR A 248 39.13 25.56 -49.78
CA THR A 248 39.52 26.97 -49.65
C THR A 248 39.39 27.46 -48.22
N PHE A 249 38.27 27.15 -47.54
CA PHE A 249 38.07 27.54 -46.14
C PHE A 249 38.99 26.77 -45.18
N ILE A 250 39.28 25.49 -45.43
CA ILE A 250 40.28 24.73 -44.64
C ILE A 250 41.66 25.37 -44.78
N TYR A 251 42.04 25.78 -45.99
CA TYR A 251 43.31 26.45 -46.23
C TYR A 251 43.37 27.80 -45.50
N LEU A 252 42.29 28.60 -45.54
CA LEU A 252 42.17 29.86 -44.82
C LEU A 252 42.34 29.66 -43.30
N ILE A 253 41.67 28.66 -42.70
CA ILE A 253 41.81 28.36 -41.27
C ILE A 253 43.26 27.97 -40.94
N SER A 254 43.91 27.18 -41.80
CA SER A 254 45.29 26.73 -41.62
C SER A 254 46.28 27.90 -41.67
N ASP A 255 46.11 28.82 -42.62
CA ASP A 255 46.94 30.03 -42.73
C ASP A 255 46.75 30.97 -41.54
N ILE A 256 45.49 31.23 -41.13
CA ILE A 256 45.19 32.03 -39.94
C ILE A 256 45.85 31.43 -38.69
N THR A 257 45.75 30.11 -38.50
CA THR A 257 46.34 29.39 -37.36
C THR A 257 47.87 29.50 -37.38
N LEU A 258 48.50 29.34 -38.55
CA LEU A 258 49.94 29.51 -38.71
C LEU A 258 50.37 30.95 -38.34
N LEU A 259 49.66 31.97 -38.81
CA LEU A 259 49.95 33.37 -38.49
C LEU A 259 49.80 33.69 -37.00
N GLU A 260 48.86 33.06 -36.30
CA GLU A 260 48.69 33.17 -34.86
C GLU A 260 49.85 32.53 -34.10
N THR A 261 50.29 31.33 -34.51
CA THR A 261 51.45 30.65 -33.88
C THR A 261 52.76 31.41 -34.04
N LEU A 262 52.93 32.15 -35.14
CA LEU A 262 54.11 32.96 -35.42
C LEU A 262 54.12 34.34 -34.72
N ASN A 263 53.10 34.64 -33.91
CA ASN A 263 52.98 35.86 -33.08
C ASN A 263 53.23 37.18 -33.85
N THR A 264 52.75 37.23 -35.10
CA THR A 264 52.88 38.42 -35.95
C THR A 264 51.77 39.41 -35.65
N LYS A 265 52.14 40.67 -35.35
CA LYS A 265 51.25 41.78 -34.98
C LYS A 265 50.31 42.28 -36.10
N LEU A 266 50.19 41.54 -37.21
CA LEU A 266 49.76 42.11 -38.49
C LEU A 266 48.26 42.14 -38.77
N LEU A 267 47.39 41.63 -37.90
CA LEU A 267 45.93 41.70 -38.14
C LEU A 267 45.16 41.75 -36.80
N GLY A 268 44.41 42.84 -36.59
CA GLY A 268 43.59 43.08 -35.40
C GLY A 268 42.11 42.71 -35.63
N LYS A 269 41.47 42.18 -34.58
CA LYS A 269 40.03 41.89 -34.39
C LYS A 269 39.25 41.07 -35.42
N THR A 270 39.71 40.88 -36.66
CA THR A 270 38.97 40.18 -37.73
C THR A 270 39.26 38.68 -37.86
N LYS A 271 40.31 38.14 -37.22
CA LYS A 271 40.76 36.74 -37.42
C LYS A 271 39.79 35.68 -36.90
N ALA A 272 39.28 35.86 -35.67
CA ALA A 272 38.43 34.87 -35.02
C ALA A 272 37.05 34.78 -35.70
N ASP A 273 36.47 35.92 -36.07
CA ASP A 273 35.17 35.96 -36.77
C ASP A 273 35.26 35.28 -38.14
N VAL A 274 36.32 35.57 -38.91
CA VAL A 274 36.56 34.93 -40.21
C VAL A 274 36.79 33.42 -40.07
N ARG A 275 37.51 32.99 -39.02
CA ARG A 275 37.69 31.56 -38.72
C ARG A 275 36.37 30.87 -38.40
N ASN A 276 35.53 31.48 -37.56
CA ASN A 276 34.23 30.93 -37.18
C ASN A 276 33.28 30.87 -38.38
N GLU A 277 33.22 31.92 -39.19
CA GLU A 277 32.42 31.93 -40.41
C GLU A 277 32.92 30.88 -41.42
N ALA A 278 34.24 30.69 -41.54
CA ALA A 278 34.80 29.62 -42.36
C ALA A 278 34.36 28.22 -41.87
N ILE A 279 34.34 28.00 -40.55
CA ILE A 279 33.81 26.76 -39.94
C ILE A 279 32.32 26.59 -40.28
N ASP A 280 31.52 27.65 -40.17
CA ASP A 280 30.10 27.63 -40.51
C ASP A 280 29.88 27.25 -41.98
N TYR A 281 30.64 27.85 -42.91
CA TYR A 281 30.53 27.55 -44.33
C TYR A 281 31.02 26.14 -44.68
N ILE A 282 32.08 25.65 -44.03
CA ILE A 282 32.51 24.24 -44.18
C ILE A 282 31.40 23.32 -43.71
N ALA A 283 30.82 23.57 -42.53
CA ALA A 283 29.74 22.77 -41.98
C ALA A 283 28.51 22.76 -42.89
N HIS A 284 28.06 23.93 -43.37
CA HIS A 284 26.98 24.04 -44.35
C HIS A 284 27.30 23.28 -45.65
N SER A 285 28.50 23.45 -46.19
CA SER A 285 28.92 22.77 -47.44
C SER A 285 28.90 21.24 -47.28
N LEU A 286 29.40 20.72 -46.15
CA LEU A 286 29.40 19.29 -45.86
C LEU A 286 28.00 18.74 -45.63
N SER A 287 27.15 19.50 -44.95
CA SER A 287 25.75 19.15 -44.70
C SER A 287 24.92 19.04 -46.00
N GLU A 288 25.24 19.85 -47.02
CA GLU A 288 24.55 19.84 -48.33
C GLU A 288 25.14 18.81 -49.32
N TYR A 289 26.46 18.55 -49.27
CA TYR A 289 27.15 17.74 -50.30
C TYR A 289 27.08 16.22 -50.03
N GLN A 290 27.47 15.72 -48.85
CA GLN A 290 27.69 14.27 -48.63
C GLN A 290 27.50 13.74 -47.18
N GLY A 291 27.01 14.56 -46.23
CA GLY A 291 26.85 14.12 -44.84
C GLY A 291 28.19 13.88 -44.11
N PRO A 292 28.22 13.25 -42.93
CA PRO A 292 29.42 13.18 -42.07
C PRO A 292 30.50 12.18 -42.55
N VAL A 293 30.26 11.38 -43.59
CA VAL A 293 31.14 10.28 -44.01
C VAL A 293 32.49 10.75 -44.59
N PRO A 294 32.58 11.77 -45.47
CA PRO A 294 33.85 12.27 -45.99
C PRO A 294 34.68 13.02 -44.95
N VAL A 295 34.08 13.37 -43.81
CA VAL A 295 34.71 14.21 -42.77
C VAL A 295 35.88 13.49 -42.13
N LYS A 296 35.79 12.17 -41.92
CA LYS A 296 36.93 11.36 -41.45
C LYS A 296 38.10 11.42 -42.42
N ASP A 297 37.88 11.41 -43.73
CA ASP A 297 38.96 11.39 -44.72
C ASP A 297 39.54 12.78 -45.04
N ILE A 298 38.71 13.83 -44.93
CA ILE A 298 39.09 15.23 -45.15
C ILE A 298 39.78 15.82 -43.92
N LEU A 299 39.36 15.44 -42.70
CA LEU A 299 39.87 16.03 -41.45
C LEU A 299 40.92 15.17 -40.72
N SER A 300 41.20 13.93 -41.14
CA SER A 300 42.18 13.03 -40.47
C SER A 300 43.64 13.21 -40.85
N LYS A 301 43.98 14.15 -41.74
CA LYS A 301 45.31 14.20 -42.37
C LYS A 301 46.36 15.11 -41.72
N ASP A 302 46.05 15.86 -40.66
CA ASP A 302 47.04 16.75 -40.03
C ASP A 302 46.94 16.81 -38.50
N GLU A 303 48.09 16.87 -37.82
CA GLU A 303 48.23 16.77 -36.35
C GLU A 303 47.81 18.04 -35.59
N THR A 304 47.35 19.10 -36.29
CA THR A 304 46.96 20.41 -35.71
C THR A 304 45.44 20.59 -35.59
N GLN A 305 44.70 19.49 -35.43
CA GLN A 305 43.23 19.26 -35.48
C GLN A 305 42.28 20.12 -34.61
N SER A 306 42.56 21.40 -34.32
CA SER A 306 41.71 22.24 -33.47
C SER A 306 40.31 22.53 -34.04
N TYR A 307 40.12 22.58 -35.37
CA TYR A 307 38.86 23.04 -35.97
C TYR A 307 37.89 21.90 -36.36
N ALA A 308 38.35 20.65 -36.35
CA ALA A 308 37.55 19.52 -36.82
C ALA A 308 36.38 19.21 -35.88
N ALA A 309 36.60 19.33 -34.57
CA ALA A 309 35.55 19.21 -33.56
C ALA A 309 34.50 20.33 -33.72
N ASP A 310 34.93 21.56 -33.98
CA ASP A 310 34.05 22.72 -34.19
C ASP A 310 33.16 22.54 -35.43
N VAL A 311 33.73 22.06 -36.54
CA VAL A 311 32.97 21.74 -37.77
C VAL A 311 31.92 20.66 -37.52
N LEU A 312 32.30 19.54 -36.89
CA LEU A 312 31.36 18.45 -36.60
C LEU A 312 30.25 18.89 -35.64
N LYS A 313 30.60 19.70 -34.63
CA LYS A 313 29.62 20.31 -33.72
C LYS A 313 28.63 21.15 -34.51
N LYS A 314 29.12 22.07 -35.36
CA LYS A 314 28.28 22.95 -36.17
C LYS A 314 27.40 22.19 -37.16
N MET A 315 27.94 21.13 -37.79
CA MET A 315 27.15 20.25 -38.66
C MET A 315 25.99 19.59 -37.89
N GLY A 316 26.26 19.10 -36.68
CA GLY A 316 25.21 18.52 -35.82
C GLY A 316 24.15 19.55 -35.43
N GLU A 317 24.55 20.79 -35.13
CA GLU A 317 23.63 21.90 -34.83
C GLU A 317 22.73 22.20 -36.04
N ILE A 318 23.30 22.32 -37.24
CA ILE A 318 22.56 22.56 -38.49
C ILE A 318 21.54 21.43 -38.75
N TYR A 319 21.94 20.18 -38.57
CA TYR A 319 21.01 19.05 -38.73
C TYR A 319 19.88 19.08 -37.70
N LYS A 320 20.20 19.39 -36.43
CA LYS A 320 19.20 19.50 -35.37
C LYS A 320 18.22 20.66 -35.62
N GLU A 321 18.69 21.83 -36.02
CA GLU A 321 17.84 22.99 -36.36
C GLU A 321 16.87 22.69 -37.51
N ARG A 322 17.28 21.82 -38.44
CA ARG A 322 16.46 21.34 -39.55
C ARG A 322 15.57 20.14 -39.19
N ASN A 323 15.56 19.70 -37.92
CA ASN A 323 14.89 18.50 -37.41
C ASN A 323 15.37 17.17 -38.02
N PHE A 324 16.57 17.14 -38.61
CA PHE A 324 17.24 15.93 -39.08
C PHE A 324 17.99 15.27 -37.92
N TYR A 325 17.24 14.74 -36.95
CA TYR A 325 17.79 14.27 -35.69
C TYR A 325 18.74 13.06 -35.83
N ASN A 326 18.46 12.13 -36.76
CA ASN A 326 19.32 10.97 -36.97
C ASN A 326 20.70 11.39 -37.52
N GLU A 327 20.72 12.33 -38.47
CA GLU A 327 21.94 12.91 -39.04
C GLU A 327 22.72 13.70 -37.99
N ALA A 328 22.03 14.48 -37.15
CA ALA A 328 22.64 15.18 -36.02
C ALA A 328 23.29 14.19 -35.04
N ILE A 329 22.57 13.15 -34.62
CA ILE A 329 23.06 12.11 -33.71
C ILE A 329 24.28 11.41 -34.30
N ASN A 330 24.23 10.97 -35.56
CA ASN A 330 25.37 10.32 -36.22
C ASN A 330 26.61 11.24 -36.30
N THR A 331 26.39 12.53 -36.51
CA THR A 331 27.46 13.54 -36.57
C THR A 331 28.08 13.77 -35.19
N TYR A 332 27.25 13.93 -34.16
CA TYR A 332 27.72 14.07 -32.78
C TYR A 332 28.42 12.81 -32.27
N GLN A 333 27.92 11.61 -32.59
CA GLN A 333 28.60 10.35 -32.28
C GLN A 333 29.96 10.27 -32.95
N THR A 334 30.06 10.68 -34.22
CA THR A 334 31.34 10.74 -34.94
C THR A 334 32.34 11.69 -34.25
N LEU A 335 31.88 12.84 -33.76
CA LEU A 335 32.69 13.76 -32.97
C LEU A 335 33.21 13.08 -31.70
N LEU A 336 32.33 12.44 -30.93
CA LEU A 336 32.70 11.78 -29.67
C LEU A 336 33.62 10.57 -29.89
N ASP A 337 33.50 9.86 -31.01
CA ASP A 337 34.37 8.75 -31.37
C ASP A 337 35.78 9.22 -31.77
N LEU A 338 35.88 10.33 -32.50
CA LEU A 338 37.16 10.91 -32.94
C LEU A 338 37.87 11.67 -31.82
N PHE A 339 37.11 12.33 -30.95
CA PHE A 339 37.63 13.16 -29.86
C PHE A 339 37.02 12.77 -28.50
N PRO A 340 37.31 11.57 -27.97
CA PRO A 340 36.69 11.06 -26.73
C PRO A 340 36.93 11.93 -25.49
N PHE A 341 37.99 12.74 -25.47
CA PHE A 341 38.36 13.62 -24.36
C PHE A 341 38.13 15.10 -24.63
N TYR A 342 37.37 15.44 -25.68
CA TYR A 342 37.04 16.83 -26.03
C TYR A 342 36.39 17.55 -24.82
N PRO A 343 36.82 18.78 -24.48
CA PRO A 343 36.29 19.49 -23.30
C PRO A 343 34.77 19.68 -23.32
N GLU A 344 34.16 19.87 -24.48
CA GLU A 344 32.70 19.99 -24.58
C GLU A 344 31.99 18.66 -24.88
N ALA A 345 32.68 17.51 -24.83
CA ALA A 345 32.08 16.20 -25.06
C ALA A 345 30.80 15.93 -24.22
N PRO A 346 30.72 16.35 -22.93
CA PRO A 346 29.47 16.26 -22.18
C PRO A 346 28.34 17.06 -22.84
N LEU A 347 28.59 18.29 -23.31
CA LEU A 347 27.57 19.08 -24.01
C LEU A 347 27.13 18.37 -25.29
N ILE A 348 28.05 17.82 -26.08
CA ILE A 348 27.73 17.08 -27.30
C ILE A 348 26.88 15.83 -27.00
N GLN A 349 27.19 15.07 -25.96
CA GLN A 349 26.34 13.94 -25.55
C GLN A 349 24.95 14.39 -25.10
N LYS A 350 24.84 15.56 -24.44
CA LYS A 350 23.55 16.16 -24.10
C LYS A 350 22.76 16.54 -25.35
N GLU A 351 23.41 17.04 -26.40
CA GLU A 351 22.76 17.30 -27.68
C GLU A 351 22.16 16.03 -28.29
N ILE A 352 22.86 14.88 -28.22
CA ILE A 352 22.33 13.57 -28.64
C ILE A 352 21.08 13.20 -27.84
N ILE A 353 21.11 13.36 -26.51
CA ILE A 353 19.95 13.11 -25.65
C ILE A 353 18.77 13.98 -26.06
N GLN A 354 18.99 15.28 -26.27
CA GLN A 354 17.95 16.22 -26.68
C GLN A 354 17.38 15.90 -28.07
N CYS A 355 18.20 15.38 -29.00
CA CYS A 355 17.69 14.90 -30.29
C CYS A 355 16.71 13.73 -30.11
N TYR A 356 17.01 12.75 -29.24
CA TYR A 356 16.06 11.67 -28.94
C TYR A 356 14.81 12.17 -28.21
N GLU A 357 14.95 13.12 -27.28
CA GLU A 357 13.79 13.74 -26.61
C GLU A 357 12.89 14.51 -27.59
N ALA A 358 13.49 15.24 -28.54
CA ALA A 358 12.75 15.97 -29.58
C ALA A 358 12.07 15.03 -30.60
N ASP A 359 12.63 13.84 -30.82
CA ASP A 359 12.03 12.76 -31.62
C ASP A 359 11.00 11.91 -30.84
N LEU A 360 10.73 12.26 -29.57
CA LEU A 360 9.83 11.54 -28.65
C LEU A 360 10.25 10.07 -28.36
N ASP A 361 11.52 9.71 -28.60
CA ASP A 361 12.09 8.40 -28.28
C ASP A 361 12.69 8.41 -26.86
N GLU A 362 11.81 8.44 -25.86
CA GLU A 362 12.19 8.50 -24.44
C GLU A 362 13.07 7.32 -23.99
N ASP A 363 12.88 6.12 -24.58
CA ASP A 363 13.64 4.93 -24.20
C ASP A 363 15.10 5.03 -24.67
N LYS A 364 15.37 5.60 -25.86
CA LYS A 364 16.74 5.89 -26.29
C LYS A 364 17.34 7.08 -25.54
N ALA A 365 16.56 8.14 -25.30
CA ALA A 365 17.01 9.27 -24.49
C ALA A 365 17.47 8.81 -23.10
N ALA A 366 16.70 7.94 -22.44
CA ALA A 366 17.08 7.36 -21.15
C ALA A 366 18.38 6.53 -21.22
N LYS A 367 18.57 5.73 -22.27
CA LYS A 367 19.84 4.99 -22.47
C LYS A 367 21.04 5.92 -22.63
N GLU A 368 20.89 6.98 -23.42
CA GLU A 368 21.98 7.95 -23.60
C GLU A 368 22.26 8.77 -22.35
N LYS A 369 21.27 9.01 -21.48
CA LYS A 369 21.49 9.57 -20.13
C LYS A 369 22.32 8.64 -19.26
N ASP A 370 22.08 7.33 -19.33
CA ASP A 370 22.89 6.32 -18.63
C ASP A 370 24.34 6.34 -19.15
N VAL A 371 24.51 6.37 -20.49
CA VAL A 371 25.83 6.48 -21.14
C VAL A 371 26.55 7.76 -20.70
N PHE A 372 25.83 8.88 -20.62
CA PHE A 372 26.36 10.15 -20.14
C PHE A 372 26.95 10.01 -18.73
N VAL A 373 26.16 9.48 -17.79
CA VAL A 373 26.58 9.32 -16.39
C VAL A 373 27.79 8.37 -16.27
N GLN A 374 27.88 7.35 -17.12
CA GLN A 374 29.03 6.43 -17.17
C GLN A 374 30.29 7.11 -17.72
N LYS A 375 30.16 7.90 -18.80
CA LYS A 375 31.30 8.52 -19.48
C LYS A 375 31.82 9.80 -18.83
N TYR A 376 30.96 10.54 -18.13
CA TYR A 376 31.27 11.89 -17.63
C TYR A 376 30.98 12.08 -16.13
N GLY A 377 30.40 11.09 -15.47
CA GLY A 377 30.12 11.15 -14.04
C GLY A 377 31.38 11.05 -13.17
N PRO A 378 31.18 11.07 -11.83
CA PRO A 378 32.24 10.77 -10.87
C PRO A 378 32.93 9.45 -11.22
N ASP A 379 34.26 9.43 -11.13
CA ASP A 379 35.14 8.29 -11.45
C ASP A 379 35.29 7.93 -12.94
N SER A 380 34.80 8.75 -13.87
CA SER A 380 34.94 8.49 -15.32
C SER A 380 36.32 8.83 -15.89
N ASP A 381 36.72 8.11 -16.95
CA ASP A 381 37.98 8.33 -17.68
C ASP A 381 38.09 9.76 -18.25
N TRP A 382 36.96 10.34 -18.67
CA TRP A 382 36.92 11.70 -19.17
C TRP A 382 37.27 12.72 -18.08
N LEU A 383 36.72 12.53 -16.87
CA LEU A 383 36.97 13.41 -15.72
C LEU A 383 38.43 13.35 -15.27
N MET A 384 39.07 12.17 -15.36
CA MET A 384 40.50 12.02 -15.07
C MET A 384 41.39 12.79 -16.05
N LYS A 385 40.98 12.92 -17.32
CA LYS A 385 41.71 13.67 -18.35
C LYS A 385 41.40 15.16 -18.37
N ASN A 386 40.26 15.57 -17.82
CA ASN A 386 39.83 16.96 -17.68
C ASN A 386 39.63 17.32 -16.18
N PRO A 387 40.71 17.35 -15.37
CA PRO A 387 40.61 17.31 -13.91
C PRO A 387 40.26 18.64 -13.22
N GLU A 388 40.33 19.79 -13.91
CA GLU A 388 40.18 21.11 -13.26
C GLU A 388 39.38 22.11 -14.11
N GLY A 389 38.65 23.01 -13.46
CA GLY A 389 37.93 24.14 -14.08
C GLY A 389 36.41 23.95 -14.23
N GLN A 390 35.75 24.98 -14.77
CA GLN A 390 34.29 25.05 -14.95
C GLN A 390 33.71 23.86 -15.74
N THR A 391 34.47 23.35 -16.71
CA THR A 391 34.06 22.22 -17.56
C THR A 391 33.83 20.94 -16.75
N ARG A 392 34.68 20.70 -15.73
CA ARG A 392 34.52 19.58 -14.80
C ARG A 392 33.25 19.73 -13.97
N GLU A 393 33.05 20.90 -13.37
CA GLU A 393 31.88 21.20 -12.55
C GLU A 393 30.60 21.01 -13.35
N ASN A 394 30.55 21.56 -14.56
CA ASN A 394 29.40 21.41 -15.47
C ASN A 394 29.11 19.93 -15.80
N ALA A 395 30.14 19.13 -16.09
CA ALA A 395 29.97 17.70 -16.41
C ALA A 395 29.43 16.90 -15.21
N VAL A 396 29.92 17.18 -14.00
CA VAL A 396 29.47 16.54 -12.76
C VAL A 396 28.03 16.95 -12.45
N THR A 397 27.71 18.24 -12.51
CA THR A 397 26.34 18.75 -12.29
C THR A 397 25.36 18.17 -13.32
N MET A 398 25.73 18.12 -14.60
CA MET A 398 24.92 17.48 -15.63
C MET A 398 24.73 15.99 -15.35
N SER A 399 25.78 15.28 -14.90
CA SER A 399 25.68 13.86 -14.55
C SER A 399 24.73 13.61 -13.38
N GLU A 400 24.78 14.48 -12.36
CA GLU A 400 23.83 14.47 -11.24
C GLU A 400 22.39 14.67 -11.73
N GLU A 401 22.15 15.67 -12.58
CA GLU A 401 20.82 15.93 -13.16
C GLU A 401 20.33 14.78 -14.03
N MET A 402 21.18 14.19 -14.87
CA MET A 402 20.81 13.05 -15.71
C MET A 402 20.41 11.85 -14.86
N LEU A 403 21.21 11.50 -13.85
CA LEU A 403 20.92 10.35 -12.99
C LEU A 403 19.68 10.56 -12.12
N PHE A 404 19.48 11.78 -11.61
CA PHE A 404 18.25 12.17 -10.92
C PHE A 404 17.02 12.04 -11.84
N SER A 405 17.10 12.58 -13.07
CA SER A 405 16.01 12.50 -14.05
C SER A 405 15.69 11.07 -14.48
N LEU A 406 16.69 10.18 -14.53
CA LEU A 406 16.51 8.77 -14.83
C LEU A 406 15.73 8.05 -13.73
N GLY A 407 16.13 8.26 -12.47
CA GLY A 407 15.43 7.67 -11.33
C GLY A 407 13.96 8.10 -11.27
N THR A 408 13.69 9.40 -11.45
CA THR A 408 12.32 9.94 -11.44
C THR A 408 11.52 9.53 -12.67
N HIS A 409 12.13 9.46 -13.87
CA HIS A 409 11.47 8.96 -15.08
C HIS A 409 11.00 7.51 -14.92
N TYR A 410 11.88 6.61 -14.48
CA TYR A 410 11.51 5.21 -14.27
C TYR A 410 10.47 5.05 -13.16
N GLN A 411 10.54 5.85 -12.10
CA GLN A 411 9.54 5.86 -11.05
C GLN A 411 8.17 6.32 -11.55
N ALA A 412 8.10 7.41 -12.31
CA ALA A 412 6.85 7.90 -12.91
C ALA A 412 6.24 6.87 -13.87
N LYS A 413 7.06 6.24 -14.72
CA LYS A 413 6.65 5.16 -15.63
C LYS A 413 6.15 3.92 -14.88
N ALA A 414 6.75 3.62 -13.72
CA ALA A 414 6.32 2.54 -12.85
C ALA A 414 4.95 2.81 -12.21
N GLN A 415 4.71 4.05 -11.76
CA GLN A 415 3.45 4.50 -11.18
C GLN A 415 2.30 4.49 -12.19
N GLU A 416 2.53 4.95 -13.42
CA GLU A 416 1.51 4.98 -14.48
C GLU A 416 1.07 3.57 -14.89
N LYS A 417 2.02 2.64 -15.06
CA LYS A 417 1.76 1.31 -15.61
C LYS A 417 1.59 0.23 -14.56
N ASN A 418 1.81 0.56 -13.28
CA ASN A 418 1.86 -0.33 -12.12
C ASN A 418 2.74 -1.57 -12.37
N ARG A 419 3.98 -1.36 -12.85
CA ARG A 419 4.90 -2.43 -13.24
C ARG A 419 6.11 -2.52 -12.32
N GLU A 420 6.34 -3.71 -11.77
CA GLU A 420 7.46 -3.99 -10.86
C GLU A 420 8.85 -3.82 -11.52
N ARG A 421 8.97 -4.13 -12.82
CA ARG A 421 10.25 -4.01 -13.55
C ARG A 421 10.76 -2.57 -13.56
N GLU A 422 9.88 -1.62 -13.82
CA GLU A 422 10.18 -0.19 -13.87
C GLU A 422 10.56 0.35 -12.49
N TYR A 423 9.91 -0.11 -11.40
CA TYR A 423 10.36 0.19 -10.04
C TYR A 423 11.76 -0.36 -9.74
N ARG A 424 12.10 -1.56 -10.22
CA ARG A 424 13.45 -2.13 -10.04
C ARG A 424 14.52 -1.31 -10.75
N LEU A 425 14.22 -0.78 -11.93
CA LEU A 425 15.11 0.15 -12.63
C LEU A 425 15.25 1.48 -11.86
N ALA A 426 14.14 2.06 -11.38
CA ALA A 426 14.19 3.27 -10.56
C ALA A 426 15.04 3.07 -9.29
N ILE A 427 14.88 1.93 -8.59
CA ILE A 427 15.69 1.55 -7.42
C ILE A 427 17.18 1.49 -7.78
N GLU A 428 17.54 0.89 -8.92
CA GLU A 428 18.92 0.83 -9.37
C GLU A 428 19.51 2.23 -9.58
N LYS A 429 18.78 3.11 -10.26
CA LYS A 429 19.23 4.49 -10.55
C LYS A 429 19.32 5.35 -9.29
N HIS A 430 18.33 5.28 -8.40
CA HIS A 430 18.37 5.98 -7.11
C HIS A 430 19.54 5.50 -6.25
N LYS A 431 19.85 4.19 -6.25
CA LYS A 431 21.03 3.67 -5.56
C LYS A 431 22.35 4.14 -6.17
N ASP A 432 22.45 4.18 -7.50
CA ASP A 432 23.66 4.72 -8.16
C ASP A 432 23.83 6.21 -7.85
N PHE A 433 22.73 6.97 -7.79
CA PHE A 433 22.74 8.38 -7.39
C PHE A 433 23.31 8.55 -5.98
N LEU A 434 22.75 7.83 -5.01
CA LEU A 434 23.22 7.92 -3.62
C LEU A 434 24.65 7.44 -3.44
N LYS A 435 25.15 6.57 -4.32
CA LYS A 435 26.55 6.14 -4.28
C LYS A 435 27.49 7.22 -4.82
N LYS A 436 27.15 7.84 -5.95
CA LYS A 436 28.01 8.81 -6.65
C LYS A 436 27.89 10.24 -6.14
N PHE A 437 26.72 10.61 -5.62
CA PHE A 437 26.35 11.96 -5.22
C PHE A 437 25.77 11.99 -3.80
N HIS A 438 26.40 11.28 -2.85
CA HIS A 438 25.91 11.20 -1.46
C HIS A 438 25.86 12.56 -0.75
N ASP A 439 26.72 13.51 -1.13
CA ASP A 439 26.79 14.87 -0.57
C ASP A 439 25.87 15.86 -1.31
N SER A 440 25.12 15.43 -2.31
CA SER A 440 24.19 16.29 -3.04
C SER A 440 23.05 16.79 -2.14
N GLU A 441 22.61 18.03 -2.33
CA GLU A 441 21.39 18.57 -1.70
C GLU A 441 20.13 17.74 -2.05
N LYS A 442 20.15 17.01 -3.16
CA LYS A 442 19.06 16.10 -3.60
C LYS A 442 19.15 14.71 -2.98
N ALA A 443 20.23 14.37 -2.25
CA ALA A 443 20.43 13.01 -1.74
C ALA A 443 19.31 12.57 -0.77
N SER A 444 18.84 13.46 0.11
CA SER A 444 17.72 13.19 1.02
C SER A 444 16.44 12.85 0.25
N LYS A 445 16.14 13.62 -0.80
CA LYS A 445 15.01 13.44 -1.72
C LYS A 445 15.09 12.13 -2.48
N VAL A 446 16.24 11.81 -3.05
CA VAL A 446 16.47 10.55 -3.78
C VAL A 446 16.35 9.35 -2.85
N ASN A 447 16.86 9.46 -1.62
CA ASN A 447 16.74 8.39 -0.64
C ASN A 447 15.28 8.17 -0.18
N TYR A 448 14.50 9.24 -0.08
CA TYR A 448 13.05 9.14 0.14
C TYR A 448 12.35 8.44 -1.04
N TYR A 449 12.66 8.83 -2.29
CA TYR A 449 12.11 8.17 -3.48
C TYR A 449 12.52 6.70 -3.61
N LEU A 450 13.73 6.35 -3.19
CA LEU A 450 14.17 4.96 -3.10
C LEU A 450 13.29 4.17 -2.11
N ALA A 451 12.99 4.74 -0.95
CA ALA A 451 12.10 4.15 0.04
C ALA A 451 10.68 3.94 -0.52
N GLU A 452 10.12 4.95 -1.21
CA GLU A 452 8.81 4.87 -1.88
C GLU A 452 8.77 3.77 -2.95
N CYS A 453 9.85 3.61 -3.73
CA CYS A 453 9.95 2.52 -4.70
C CYS A 453 9.97 1.15 -4.03
N TYR A 454 10.72 0.98 -2.93
CA TYR A 454 10.71 -0.27 -2.15
C TYR A 454 9.34 -0.57 -1.54
N TYR A 455 8.65 0.46 -1.04
CA TYR A 455 7.29 0.33 -0.51
C TYR A 455 6.33 -0.17 -1.60
N SER A 456 6.40 0.43 -2.80
CA SER A 456 5.54 0.12 -3.94
C SER A 456 5.67 -1.32 -4.45
N ILE A 457 6.84 -1.95 -4.29
CA ILE A 457 7.07 -3.37 -4.64
C ILE A 457 6.96 -4.31 -3.44
N ASN A 458 6.28 -3.89 -2.36
CA ASN A 458 6.04 -4.64 -1.13
C ASN A 458 7.31 -5.08 -0.38
N GLN A 459 8.45 -4.42 -0.62
CA GLN A 459 9.69 -4.63 0.16
C GLN A 459 9.71 -3.70 1.38
N PHE A 460 8.68 -3.80 2.22
CA PHE A 460 8.43 -2.89 3.33
C PHE A 460 9.59 -2.79 4.34
N GLU A 461 10.32 -3.89 4.56
CA GLU A 461 11.48 -3.92 5.46
C GLU A 461 12.59 -2.98 4.95
N LYS A 462 12.92 -3.06 3.65
CA LYS A 462 13.90 -2.16 3.04
C LYS A 462 13.39 -0.72 2.95
N ALA A 463 12.10 -0.54 2.66
CA ALA A 463 11.49 0.78 2.65
C ALA A 463 11.66 1.47 4.02
N ALA A 464 11.34 0.77 5.11
CA ALA A 464 11.51 1.27 6.47
C ALA A 464 12.97 1.62 6.80
N ASP A 465 13.94 0.83 6.35
CA ASP A 465 15.37 1.11 6.54
C ASP A 465 15.80 2.37 5.77
N GLU A 466 15.35 2.54 4.52
CA GLU A 466 15.68 3.74 3.73
C GLU A 466 15.00 5.00 4.28
N TYR A 467 13.73 4.93 4.71
CA TYR A 467 13.08 6.03 5.44
C TYR A 467 13.83 6.40 6.72
N TYR A 468 14.33 5.41 7.47
CA TYR A 468 15.14 5.67 8.67
C TYR A 468 16.44 6.42 8.35
N LYS A 469 17.09 6.11 7.22
CA LYS A 469 18.25 6.88 6.74
C LYS A 469 17.87 8.31 6.36
N VAL A 470 16.72 8.54 5.73
CA VAL A 470 16.23 9.91 5.46
C VAL A 470 16.13 10.73 6.75
N MET A 471 15.65 10.12 7.83
CA MET A 471 15.52 10.79 9.13
C MET A 471 16.86 11.07 9.82
N THR A 472 17.85 10.19 9.67
CA THR A 472 19.04 10.18 10.52
C THR A 472 20.32 10.67 9.84
N PHE A 473 20.46 10.47 8.52
CA PHE A 473 21.71 10.76 7.82
C PHE A 473 21.76 12.19 7.25
N TYR A 474 20.63 12.80 6.90
CA TYR A 474 20.59 14.06 6.13
C TYR A 474 20.22 15.31 6.94
N GLY A 475 20.46 15.34 8.26
CA GLY A 475 20.10 16.49 9.10
C GLY A 475 18.62 16.88 8.98
N GLU A 476 18.31 18.18 9.03
CA GLU A 476 16.96 18.68 8.71
C GLU A 476 16.74 18.71 7.19
N ASN A 477 15.63 18.13 6.74
CA ASN A 477 15.27 18.02 5.32
C ASN A 477 13.75 17.97 5.12
N GLU A 478 13.29 18.28 3.90
CA GLU A 478 11.86 18.41 3.57
C GLU A 478 11.05 17.11 3.77
N PHE A 479 11.70 15.94 3.73
CA PHE A 479 11.05 14.63 3.83
C PHE A 479 11.18 13.96 5.20
N LYS A 480 11.77 14.63 6.19
CA LYS A 480 12.06 14.01 7.49
C LYS A 480 10.79 13.53 8.20
N GLU A 481 9.75 14.37 8.20
CA GLU A 481 8.45 14.04 8.79
C GLU A 481 7.73 12.92 8.02
N ASP A 482 7.63 13.05 6.69
CA ASP A 482 7.00 12.05 5.83
C ASP A 482 7.72 10.70 5.92
N ALA A 483 9.05 10.69 5.93
CA ALA A 483 9.83 9.46 6.10
C ALA A 483 9.58 8.81 7.46
N ALA A 484 9.52 9.60 8.54
CA ALA A 484 9.23 9.08 9.87
C ALA A 484 7.85 8.43 9.94
N TYR A 485 6.85 9.07 9.32
CA TYR A 485 5.49 8.54 9.25
C TYR A 485 5.41 7.29 8.34
N ASN A 486 6.00 7.33 7.15
CA ASN A 486 5.96 6.22 6.19
C ASN A 486 6.78 5.02 6.66
N ARG A 487 7.82 5.21 7.48
CA ARG A 487 8.51 4.13 8.20
C ARG A 487 7.54 3.35 9.11
N ILE A 488 6.67 4.04 9.83
CA ILE A 488 5.63 3.42 10.68
C ILE A 488 4.65 2.64 9.81
N LEU A 489 4.17 3.23 8.71
CA LEU A 489 3.25 2.57 7.78
C LEU A 489 3.87 1.31 7.14
N ALA A 490 5.14 1.38 6.74
CA ALA A 490 5.86 0.23 6.18
C ALA A 490 5.93 -0.93 7.19
N TYR A 491 6.23 -0.67 8.46
CA TYR A 491 6.21 -1.73 9.47
C TYR A 491 4.81 -2.27 9.75
N TYR A 492 3.75 -1.46 9.64
CA TYR A 492 2.37 -1.93 9.73
C TYR A 492 2.01 -2.92 8.62
N GLU A 493 2.33 -2.61 7.36
CA GLU A 493 2.08 -3.52 6.24
C GLU A 493 2.96 -4.78 6.32
N LEU A 494 4.19 -4.65 6.80
CA LEU A 494 5.05 -5.80 7.09
C LEU A 494 4.46 -6.71 8.18
N LEU A 495 3.86 -6.13 9.22
CA LEU A 495 3.22 -6.89 10.30
C LEU A 495 1.98 -7.66 9.82
N ARG A 496 1.21 -7.09 8.88
CA ARG A 496 0.06 -7.78 8.27
C ARG A 496 0.47 -8.99 7.43
N SER A 497 1.66 -8.98 6.84
CA SER A 497 2.13 -10.02 5.90
C SER A 497 2.92 -11.17 6.54
N LYS A 498 3.56 -10.98 7.71
CA LYS A 498 4.36 -12.01 8.40
C LYS A 498 3.64 -12.58 9.65
N SER A 499 3.52 -13.90 9.76
CA SER A 499 2.82 -14.61 10.86
C SER A 499 3.73 -15.48 11.75
N LYS A 500 4.94 -15.01 12.11
CA LYS A 500 5.76 -15.73 13.10
C LYS A 500 5.45 -15.28 14.52
N LYS A 501 5.25 -16.25 15.41
CA LYS A 501 4.93 -16.05 16.83
C LYS A 501 6.04 -16.68 17.67
N ASP A 502 7.12 -15.94 17.89
CA ASP A 502 8.12 -16.28 18.92
C ASP A 502 8.17 -15.13 19.91
N SER A 503 7.63 -15.36 21.12
CA SER A 503 7.57 -14.29 22.12
C SER A 503 8.95 -13.99 22.69
N THR A 504 9.45 -12.78 22.47
CA THR A 504 10.74 -12.29 22.96
C THR A 504 10.53 -10.98 23.72
N ILE A 505 11.35 -10.72 24.73
CA ILE A 505 11.35 -9.44 25.45
C ILE A 505 12.48 -8.59 24.87
N LEU A 506 12.14 -7.39 24.40
CA LEU A 506 13.08 -6.42 23.87
C LEU A 506 12.93 -5.10 24.63
N TYR A 507 13.95 -4.25 24.57
CA TYR A 507 14.04 -3.06 25.40
C TYR A 507 14.02 -1.81 24.55
N ILE A 508 13.18 -0.84 24.91
CA ILE A 508 13.16 0.50 24.28
C ILE A 508 13.79 1.49 25.24
N GLU A 509 14.85 2.15 24.77
CA GLU A 509 15.49 3.27 25.47
C GLU A 509 14.64 4.54 25.36
N ASP A 510 14.58 5.32 26.44
CA ASP A 510 13.82 6.57 26.55
C ASP A 510 12.38 6.45 26.03
N PHE A 511 11.65 5.46 26.56
CA PHE A 511 10.28 5.20 26.18
C PHE A 511 9.38 6.42 26.50
N VAL A 512 8.69 6.94 25.50
CA VAL A 512 7.76 8.06 25.65
C VAL A 512 6.60 7.66 26.57
N GLY A 513 6.36 8.44 27.62
CA GLY A 513 5.35 8.11 28.64
C GLY A 513 5.85 7.13 29.72
N GLY A 514 7.14 6.76 29.71
CA GLY A 514 7.83 6.06 30.80
C GLY A 514 8.49 7.02 31.79
N GLY A 515 8.74 6.55 33.01
CA GLY A 515 9.59 7.24 34.00
C GLY A 515 10.99 6.62 34.12
N GLU A 516 11.26 5.56 33.36
CA GLU A 516 12.49 4.76 33.37
C GLU A 516 13.28 5.00 32.08
N THR A 517 14.61 4.92 32.16
CA THR A 517 15.51 5.10 31.01
C THR A 517 15.42 3.97 29.99
N VAL A 518 15.02 2.76 30.40
CA VAL A 518 14.89 1.59 29.52
C VAL A 518 13.64 0.81 29.91
N THR A 519 12.68 0.64 28.99
CA THR A 519 11.42 -0.07 29.24
C THR A 519 11.41 -1.43 28.53
N PRO A 520 11.25 -2.56 29.25
CA PRO A 520 11.06 -3.87 28.63
C PRO A 520 9.66 -3.99 28.02
N ILE A 521 9.58 -4.51 26.80
CA ILE A 521 8.33 -4.76 26.07
C ILE A 521 8.35 -6.19 25.56
N LYS A 522 7.33 -6.97 25.91
CA LYS A 522 7.16 -8.31 25.37
C LYS A 522 6.51 -8.25 23.99
N VAL A 523 7.25 -8.65 22.97
CA VAL A 523 6.79 -8.67 21.58
C VAL A 523 6.66 -10.12 21.08
N SER A 524 5.82 -10.35 20.06
CA SER A 524 5.67 -11.66 19.42
C SER A 524 6.51 -11.84 18.16
N CYS A 525 7.07 -10.75 17.62
CA CYS A 525 8.03 -10.74 16.53
C CYS A 525 8.87 -9.45 16.53
N GLU A 526 10.01 -9.46 15.84
CA GLU A 526 10.91 -8.31 15.70
C GLU A 526 10.24 -7.12 14.99
N THR A 527 9.36 -7.37 14.01
CA THR A 527 8.62 -6.31 13.30
C THR A 527 7.75 -5.47 14.24
N GLN A 528 7.12 -6.09 15.24
CA GLN A 528 6.34 -5.35 16.25
C GLN A 528 7.24 -4.45 17.08
N PHE A 529 8.43 -4.92 17.46
CA PHE A 529 9.39 -4.10 18.16
C PHE A 529 9.86 -2.92 17.31
N SER A 530 10.20 -3.15 16.04
CA SER A 530 10.59 -2.09 15.12
C SER A 530 9.50 -1.05 14.89
N LEU A 531 8.22 -1.48 14.83
CA LEU A 531 7.07 -0.58 14.76
C LEU A 531 6.95 0.32 15.99
N ILE A 532 7.00 -0.28 17.19
CA ILE A 532 6.91 0.45 18.46
C ILE A 532 8.09 1.41 18.61
N LYS A 533 9.29 0.97 18.23
CA LYS A 533 10.48 1.82 18.19
C LYS A 533 10.30 2.98 17.21
N ALA A 534 9.80 2.74 16.00
CA ALA A 534 9.54 3.79 15.02
C ALA A 534 8.51 4.83 15.53
N CYS A 535 7.44 4.39 16.19
CA CYS A 535 6.48 5.29 16.86
C CYS A 535 7.14 6.08 17.99
N ASN A 536 7.99 5.44 18.81
CA ASN A 536 8.72 6.11 19.87
C ASN A 536 9.67 7.19 19.31
N ASP A 537 10.43 6.84 18.28
CA ASP A 537 11.36 7.75 17.60
C ASP A 537 10.60 8.95 17.01
N PHE A 538 9.46 8.72 16.35
CA PHE A 538 8.61 9.77 15.77
C PHE A 538 8.18 10.77 16.84
N VAL A 539 7.59 10.29 17.94
CA VAL A 539 7.06 11.18 18.99
C VAL A 539 8.18 11.97 19.69
N ARG A 540 9.39 11.40 19.78
CA ARG A 540 10.55 12.09 20.38
C ARG A 540 11.17 13.13 19.47
N GLN A 541 11.33 12.80 18.19
CA GLN A 541 12.10 13.63 17.24
C GLN A 541 11.21 14.66 16.53
N ILE A 542 9.91 14.39 16.40
CA ILE A 542 8.96 15.21 15.65
C ILE A 542 7.69 15.47 16.48
N PRO A 543 7.82 16.09 17.67
CA PRO A 543 6.69 16.28 18.59
C PRO A 543 5.65 17.29 18.11
N ASP A 544 6.00 18.16 17.14
CA ASP A 544 5.12 19.21 16.63
C ASP A 544 4.40 18.85 15.31
N SER A 545 4.54 17.59 14.84
CA SER A 545 3.92 17.10 13.61
C SER A 545 2.39 17.13 13.65
N GLU A 546 1.76 17.43 12.52
CA GLU A 546 0.30 17.30 12.35
C GLU A 546 -0.18 15.84 12.50
N ASN A 547 0.69 14.88 12.18
CA ASN A 547 0.42 13.44 12.28
C ASN A 547 0.64 12.87 13.69
N LEU A 548 1.08 13.69 14.66
CA LEU A 548 1.42 13.24 16.02
C LEU A 548 0.30 12.43 16.68
N LEU A 549 -0.94 12.92 16.63
CA LEU A 549 -2.05 12.26 17.32
C LEU A 549 -2.41 10.91 16.68
N GLU A 550 -2.30 10.81 15.36
CA GLU A 550 -2.49 9.54 14.64
C GLU A 550 -1.38 8.55 14.99
N VAL A 551 -0.12 8.99 15.06
CA VAL A 551 1.00 8.15 15.48
C VAL A 551 0.84 7.68 16.93
N LEU A 552 0.46 8.57 17.86
CA LEU A 552 0.20 8.20 19.25
C LEU A 552 -0.94 7.18 19.37
N MET A 553 -1.99 7.30 18.56
CA MET A 553 -3.07 6.31 18.51
C MET A 553 -2.56 4.95 18.06
N LYS A 554 -1.86 4.89 16.93
CA LYS A 554 -1.24 3.66 16.39
C LYS A 554 -0.28 3.02 17.39
N TYR A 555 0.54 3.84 18.04
CA TYR A 555 1.47 3.42 19.07
C TYR A 555 0.75 2.77 20.26
N ALA A 556 -0.27 3.44 20.80
CA ALA A 556 -1.04 2.93 21.93
C ALA A 556 -1.85 1.66 21.58
N GLU A 557 -2.43 1.58 20.37
CA GLU A 557 -3.16 0.41 19.88
C GLU A 557 -2.24 -0.81 19.74
N THR A 558 -1.04 -0.62 19.20
CA THR A 558 -0.04 -1.69 19.08
C THR A 558 0.34 -2.25 20.46
N LEU A 559 0.58 -1.37 21.44
CA LEU A 559 0.85 -1.79 22.83
C LEU A 559 -0.36 -2.49 23.47
N TYR A 560 -1.57 -2.05 23.17
CA TYR A 560 -2.81 -2.67 23.68
C TYR A 560 -2.98 -4.09 23.13
N GLU A 561 -2.71 -4.32 21.84
CA GLU A 561 -2.74 -5.64 21.20
C GLU A 561 -1.68 -6.59 21.77
N LEU A 562 -0.50 -6.07 22.11
CA LEU A 562 0.56 -6.82 22.81
C LEU A 562 0.22 -7.19 24.25
N ARG A 563 -0.93 -6.75 24.76
CA ARG A 563 -1.37 -6.90 26.16
C ARG A 563 -0.51 -6.12 27.15
N GLU A 564 0.28 -5.17 26.67
CA GLU A 564 0.99 -4.19 27.49
C GLU A 564 0.05 -3.03 27.84
N TRP A 565 -1.12 -3.36 28.41
CA TRP A 565 -2.22 -2.42 28.66
C TRP A 565 -1.81 -1.24 29.55
N GLY A 566 -0.87 -1.46 30.46
CA GLY A 566 -0.33 -0.40 31.31
C GLY A 566 0.44 0.65 30.50
N LEU A 567 1.27 0.22 29.55
CA LEU A 567 2.02 1.12 28.66
C LEU A 567 1.07 1.80 27.66
N ALA A 568 0.14 1.04 27.07
CA ALA A 568 -0.89 1.58 26.18
C ALA A 568 -1.68 2.73 26.84
N ALA A 569 -2.12 2.54 28.08
CA ALA A 569 -2.81 3.57 28.85
C ALA A 569 -1.96 4.83 29.09
N ARG A 570 -0.64 4.72 29.19
CA ARG A 570 0.26 5.88 29.33
C ARG A 570 0.37 6.66 28.01
N ILE A 571 0.46 5.97 26.88
CA ILE A 571 0.49 6.63 25.56
C ILE A 571 -0.85 7.30 25.25
N TYR A 572 -2.00 6.63 25.46
CA TYR A 572 -3.31 7.25 25.26
C TYR A 572 -3.51 8.52 26.12
N LYS A 573 -2.87 8.60 27.29
CA LYS A 573 -2.92 9.80 28.14
C LYS A 573 -2.26 11.03 27.50
N LEU A 574 -1.35 10.85 26.56
CA LEU A 574 -0.71 11.95 25.83
C LEU A 574 -1.66 12.61 24.82
N ILE A 575 -2.71 11.91 24.40
CA ILE A 575 -3.71 12.37 23.42
C ILE A 575 -4.84 13.17 24.10
N ILE A 576 -4.98 13.05 25.43
CA ILE A 576 -6.05 13.71 26.20
C ILE A 576 -5.60 14.99 26.91
N LYS A 577 -4.51 15.61 26.44
CA LYS A 577 -4.10 16.94 26.93
C LYS A 577 -5.18 17.98 26.59
N PRO A 578 -5.35 19.05 27.40
CA PRO A 578 -6.39 20.06 27.18
C PRO A 578 -6.39 20.68 25.78
N GLU A 579 -5.22 20.89 25.19
CA GLU A 579 -5.04 21.42 23.84
C GLU A 579 -5.63 20.54 22.72
N TYR A 580 -5.76 19.22 22.94
CA TYR A 580 -6.27 18.26 21.95
C TYR A 580 -7.76 17.94 22.13
N ARG A 581 -8.51 18.70 22.93
CA ARG A 581 -9.91 18.40 23.24
C ARG A 581 -10.83 18.34 22.02
N SER A 582 -10.51 19.08 20.96
CA SER A 582 -11.25 19.08 19.69
C SER A 582 -10.90 17.90 18.77
N SER A 583 -9.85 17.13 19.08
CA SER A 583 -9.39 16.01 18.26
C SER A 583 -10.41 14.87 18.23
N PRO A 584 -10.65 14.22 17.06
CA PRO A 584 -11.49 13.02 16.99
C PRO A 584 -10.97 11.87 17.87
N PHE A 585 -9.68 11.86 18.18
CA PHE A 585 -9.05 10.81 19.00
C PHE A 585 -9.22 11.02 20.52
N TYR A 586 -9.68 12.19 20.97
CA TYR A 586 -9.75 12.53 22.40
C TYR A 586 -10.70 11.59 23.16
N GLY A 587 -11.94 11.47 22.71
CA GLY A 587 -12.93 10.57 23.33
C GLY A 587 -12.58 9.09 23.16
N GLN A 588 -12.01 8.71 22.00
CA GLN A 588 -11.53 7.35 21.77
C GLN A 588 -10.41 6.97 22.76
N SER A 589 -9.47 7.88 23.00
CA SER A 589 -8.35 7.67 23.92
C SER A 589 -8.82 7.48 25.37
N ILE A 590 -9.75 8.32 25.86
CA ILE A 590 -10.33 8.14 27.21
C ILE A 590 -10.98 6.75 27.34
N ASN A 591 -11.75 6.34 26.33
CA ASN A 591 -12.40 5.02 26.29
C ASN A 591 -11.37 3.88 26.28
N MET A 592 -10.25 4.03 25.56
CA MET A 592 -9.19 3.02 25.52
C MET A 592 -8.35 2.97 26.80
N ILE A 593 -8.14 4.10 27.50
CA ILE A 593 -7.54 4.13 28.84
C ILE A 593 -8.42 3.32 29.81
N ALA A 594 -9.73 3.56 29.80
CA ALA A 594 -10.67 2.84 30.65
C ALA A 594 -10.68 1.33 30.36
N GLN A 595 -10.65 0.95 29.08
CA GLN A 595 -10.56 -0.46 28.66
C GLN A 595 -9.23 -1.11 29.05
N SER A 596 -8.12 -0.37 28.97
CA SER A 596 -6.80 -0.86 29.39
C SER A 596 -6.82 -1.25 30.87
N TYR A 597 -7.33 -0.38 31.74
CA TYR A 597 -7.50 -0.71 33.17
C TYR A 597 -8.51 -1.85 33.40
N LEU A 598 -9.56 -1.96 32.59
CA LEU A 598 -10.52 -3.07 32.64
C LEU A 598 -9.82 -4.42 32.38
N LYS A 599 -8.97 -4.48 31.33
CA LYS A 599 -8.21 -5.69 30.97
C LYS A 599 -7.15 -6.06 32.00
N MET A 600 -6.55 -5.07 32.66
CA MET A 600 -5.66 -5.29 33.80
C MET A 600 -6.39 -5.77 35.07
N GLY A 601 -7.72 -5.79 35.08
CA GLY A 601 -8.52 -6.11 36.26
C GLY A 601 -8.55 -5.01 37.34
N ASN A 602 -8.08 -3.81 37.02
CA ASN A 602 -8.20 -2.63 37.87
C ASN A 602 -9.53 -1.92 37.58
N TYR A 603 -10.60 -2.52 38.08
CA TYR A 603 -11.97 -2.08 37.81
C TYR A 603 -12.29 -0.68 38.37
N ALA A 604 -11.64 -0.27 39.46
CA ALA A 604 -11.86 1.05 40.07
C ALA A 604 -11.35 2.18 39.16
N GLU A 605 -10.12 2.05 38.64
CA GLU A 605 -9.60 3.01 37.65
C GLU A 605 -10.40 2.94 36.34
N SER A 606 -10.80 1.74 35.91
CA SER A 606 -11.65 1.59 34.71
C SER A 606 -12.96 2.37 34.82
N GLU A 607 -13.68 2.22 35.95
CA GLU A 607 -14.91 2.98 36.22
C GLU A 607 -14.67 4.49 36.20
N LYS A 608 -13.62 4.96 36.90
CA LYS A 608 -13.25 6.38 36.92
C LYS A 608 -13.05 6.94 35.52
N TRP A 609 -12.30 6.24 34.66
CA TRP A 609 -12.04 6.70 33.29
C TRP A 609 -13.28 6.63 32.38
N PHE A 610 -14.18 5.65 32.56
CA PHE A 610 -15.46 5.68 31.85
C PHE A 610 -16.35 6.85 32.31
N ASN A 611 -16.36 7.20 33.60
CA ASN A 611 -17.06 8.40 34.07
C ASN A 611 -16.46 9.67 33.49
N ASN A 612 -15.12 9.78 33.44
CA ASN A 612 -14.44 10.89 32.77
C ASN A 612 -14.85 11.03 31.29
N LEU A 613 -15.15 9.92 30.59
CA LEU A 613 -15.65 9.97 29.21
C LEU A 613 -17.04 10.63 29.13
N ALA A 614 -17.93 10.28 30.06
CA ALA A 614 -19.26 10.89 30.13
C ALA A 614 -19.17 12.39 30.50
N GLU A 615 -18.27 12.75 31.43
CA GLU A 615 -18.04 14.14 31.85
C GLU A 615 -17.35 14.99 30.77
N ALA A 616 -16.47 14.40 29.96
CA ALA A 616 -15.81 15.11 28.87
C ALA A 616 -16.77 15.47 27.73
N PHE A 617 -17.84 14.67 27.55
CA PHE A 617 -18.84 14.80 26.48
C PHE A 617 -20.28 14.73 27.02
N PRO A 618 -20.70 15.65 27.91
CA PRO A 618 -21.99 15.55 28.60
C PRO A 618 -23.18 15.66 27.63
N ASP A 619 -23.04 16.43 26.56
CA ASP A 619 -24.09 16.63 25.56
C ASP A 619 -24.17 15.48 24.54
N SER A 620 -23.20 14.56 24.54
CA SER A 620 -23.20 13.42 23.62
C SER A 620 -23.92 12.22 24.22
N ALA A 621 -25.20 12.08 23.90
CA ALA A 621 -26.02 10.95 24.34
C ALA A 621 -25.37 9.58 24.04
N GLN A 622 -24.65 9.45 22.92
CA GLN A 622 -23.93 8.23 22.56
C GLN A 622 -22.76 7.94 23.51
N HIS A 623 -21.89 8.93 23.79
CA HIS A 623 -20.75 8.74 24.70
C HIS A 623 -21.22 8.48 26.12
N VAL A 624 -22.19 9.25 26.62
CA VAL A 624 -22.76 9.08 27.96
C VAL A 624 -23.38 7.69 28.11
N LYS A 625 -24.22 7.27 27.15
CA LYS A 625 -24.84 5.94 27.19
C LYS A 625 -23.80 4.82 27.15
N ARG A 626 -22.77 4.94 26.30
CA ARG A 626 -21.69 3.95 26.19
C ARG A 626 -20.86 3.90 27.48
N ALA A 627 -20.47 5.05 28.03
CA ALA A 627 -19.74 5.16 29.29
C ALA A 627 -20.49 4.50 30.44
N LYS A 628 -21.76 4.86 30.65
CA LYS A 628 -22.61 4.26 31.70
C LYS A 628 -22.71 2.73 31.56
N LYS A 629 -22.90 2.24 30.33
CA LYS A 629 -22.92 0.79 30.05
C LYS A 629 -21.60 0.12 30.42
N MET A 630 -20.47 0.74 30.10
CA MET A 630 -19.15 0.19 30.41
C MET A 630 -18.82 0.23 31.90
N VAL A 631 -19.24 1.28 32.62
CA VAL A 631 -19.19 1.32 34.10
C VAL A 631 -19.99 0.17 34.71
N ALA A 632 -21.20 -0.06 34.21
CA ALA A 632 -22.04 -1.15 34.65
C ALA A 632 -21.37 -2.53 34.41
N SER A 633 -20.72 -2.70 33.25
CA SER A 633 -19.93 -3.90 32.93
C SER A 633 -18.71 -4.08 33.85
N ALA A 634 -17.97 -3.00 34.16
CA ALA A 634 -16.86 -3.03 35.11
C ALA A 634 -17.33 -3.45 36.51
N LYS A 635 -18.44 -2.89 37.00
CA LYS A 635 -19.08 -3.29 38.27
C LYS A 635 -19.54 -4.74 38.27
N PHE A 636 -20.06 -5.22 37.13
CA PHE A 636 -20.44 -6.61 36.97
C PHE A 636 -19.23 -7.53 37.16
N LYS A 637 -18.09 -7.19 36.54
CA LYS A 637 -16.82 -7.93 36.71
C LYS A 637 -16.28 -7.88 38.13
N VAL A 638 -16.47 -6.79 38.87
CA VAL A 638 -16.15 -6.73 40.31
C VAL A 638 -16.98 -7.76 41.09
N ALA A 639 -18.28 -7.84 40.82
CA ALA A 639 -19.16 -8.81 41.48
C ALA A 639 -18.81 -10.27 41.10
N GLU A 640 -18.46 -10.54 39.84
CA GLU A 640 -17.95 -11.85 39.40
C GLU A 640 -16.66 -12.24 40.11
N LYS A 641 -15.70 -11.31 40.25
CA LYS A 641 -14.45 -11.57 40.98
C LYS A 641 -14.71 -11.90 42.46
N LEU A 642 -15.74 -11.31 43.08
CA LEU A 642 -16.15 -11.67 44.44
C LEU A 642 -16.74 -13.09 44.50
N LYS A 643 -17.49 -13.51 43.48
CA LYS A 643 -17.97 -14.89 43.33
C LYS A 643 -16.79 -15.86 43.24
N GLU A 644 -15.84 -15.61 42.33
CA GLU A 644 -14.64 -16.44 42.15
C GLU A 644 -13.77 -16.55 43.42
N GLN A 645 -13.80 -15.53 44.28
CA GLN A 645 -13.14 -15.55 45.58
C GLN A 645 -13.90 -16.35 46.66
N GLY A 646 -15.00 -17.03 46.32
CA GLY A 646 -15.82 -17.79 47.26
C GLY A 646 -16.58 -16.90 48.25
N LYS A 647 -16.96 -15.68 47.85
CA LYS A 647 -17.72 -14.73 48.70
C LYS A 647 -19.13 -14.49 48.13
N PRO A 648 -20.00 -15.52 48.05
CA PRO A 648 -21.27 -15.46 47.32
C PRO A 648 -22.21 -14.37 47.86
N THR A 649 -22.30 -14.18 49.18
CA THR A 649 -23.13 -13.10 49.77
C THR A 649 -22.67 -11.70 49.36
N LYS A 650 -21.34 -11.46 49.33
CA LYS A 650 -20.80 -10.16 48.90
C LYS A 650 -20.99 -9.95 47.39
N ALA A 651 -20.82 -11.01 46.60
CA ALA A 651 -21.11 -10.98 45.17
C ALA A 651 -22.58 -10.63 44.92
N ALA A 652 -23.51 -11.31 45.59
CA ALA A 652 -24.94 -11.08 45.48
C ALA A 652 -25.36 -9.63 45.80
N VAL A 653 -24.82 -9.05 46.87
CA VAL A 653 -25.09 -7.64 47.23
C VAL A 653 -24.55 -6.67 46.18
N ASN A 654 -23.38 -6.93 45.60
CA ASN A 654 -22.83 -6.07 44.55
C ASN A 654 -23.61 -6.19 43.24
N PHE A 655 -24.04 -7.39 42.87
CA PHE A 655 -24.93 -7.61 41.73
C PHE A 655 -26.28 -6.91 41.93
N LEU A 656 -26.89 -6.98 43.12
CA LEU A 656 -28.11 -6.21 43.41
C LEU A 656 -27.86 -4.70 43.29
N ARG A 657 -26.81 -4.17 43.91
CA ARG A 657 -26.48 -2.73 43.83
C ARG A 657 -26.30 -2.29 42.38
N LEU A 658 -25.63 -3.09 41.56
CA LEU A 658 -25.50 -2.85 40.13
C LEU A 658 -26.86 -2.81 39.45
N ALA A 659 -27.74 -3.77 39.72
CA ALA A 659 -29.08 -3.80 39.16
C ALA A 659 -29.89 -2.53 39.47
N PHE A 660 -29.80 -2.02 40.71
CA PHE A 660 -30.48 -0.79 41.10
C PHE A 660 -29.91 0.47 40.43
N SER A 661 -28.61 0.50 40.18
CA SER A 661 -27.93 1.69 39.65
C SER A 661 -27.80 1.74 38.13
N SER A 662 -28.04 0.62 37.44
CA SER A 662 -27.84 0.50 35.99
C SER A 662 -29.08 0.94 35.20
N GLU A 663 -28.91 1.94 34.33
CA GLU A 663 -29.92 2.31 33.32
C GLU A 663 -29.99 1.32 32.15
N ASP A 664 -28.93 0.51 31.92
CA ASP A 664 -28.95 -0.57 30.94
C ASP A 664 -29.75 -1.75 31.51
N GLN A 665 -30.92 -1.97 30.93
CA GLN A 665 -31.87 -2.98 31.40
C GLN A 665 -31.33 -4.41 31.27
N ASP A 666 -30.46 -4.70 30.30
CA ASP A 666 -29.96 -6.06 30.11
C ASP A 666 -28.88 -6.38 31.15
N ILE A 667 -28.01 -5.41 31.47
CA ILE A 667 -27.05 -5.55 32.58
C ILE A 667 -27.79 -5.64 33.91
N ALA A 668 -28.82 -4.81 34.13
CA ALA A 668 -29.61 -4.86 35.35
C ALA A 668 -30.27 -6.23 35.55
N LYS A 669 -30.92 -6.77 34.50
CA LYS A 669 -31.53 -8.11 34.51
C LYS A 669 -30.50 -9.22 34.80
N ALA A 670 -29.38 -9.21 34.10
CA ALA A 670 -28.30 -10.17 34.32
C ALA A 670 -27.78 -10.09 35.76
N ALA A 671 -27.66 -8.88 36.31
CA ALA A 671 -27.21 -8.68 37.67
C ALA A 671 -28.23 -9.19 38.70
N ILE A 672 -29.54 -8.96 38.54
CA ILE A 672 -30.55 -9.53 39.47
C ILE A 672 -30.51 -11.06 39.45
N PHE A 673 -30.45 -11.66 38.26
CA PHE A 673 -30.38 -13.11 38.12
C PHE A 673 -29.12 -13.69 38.78
N GLN A 674 -27.95 -13.09 38.52
CA GLN A 674 -26.72 -13.50 39.19
C GLN A 674 -26.79 -13.28 40.70
N ALA A 675 -27.39 -12.18 41.18
CA ALA A 675 -27.55 -11.95 42.60
C ALA A 675 -28.37 -13.06 43.28
N ALA A 676 -29.49 -13.44 42.68
CA ALA A 676 -30.36 -14.48 43.21
C ALA A 676 -29.67 -15.86 43.23
N ASN A 677 -28.97 -16.24 42.16
CA ASN A 677 -28.16 -17.47 42.13
C ASN A 677 -27.06 -17.46 43.20
N GLN A 678 -26.43 -16.30 43.45
CA GLN A 678 -25.42 -16.17 44.49
C GLN A 678 -26.01 -16.20 45.91
N PHE A 679 -27.25 -15.76 46.12
CA PHE A 679 -27.95 -15.99 47.39
C PHE A 679 -28.33 -17.46 47.58
N GLU A 680 -28.77 -18.14 46.52
CA GLU A 680 -29.02 -19.59 46.51
C GLU A 680 -27.75 -20.38 46.87
N GLU A 681 -26.62 -20.08 46.24
CA GLU A 681 -25.31 -20.69 46.53
C GLU A 681 -24.85 -20.41 47.98
N ALA A 682 -25.20 -19.25 48.53
CA ALA A 682 -24.94 -18.92 49.93
C ALA A 682 -25.90 -19.61 50.93
N GLY A 683 -26.88 -20.38 50.44
CA GLY A 683 -27.93 -21.02 51.25
C GLY A 683 -29.02 -20.07 51.76
N ASP A 684 -29.06 -18.82 51.27
CA ASP A 684 -30.03 -17.80 51.67
C ASP A 684 -31.24 -17.80 50.70
N ASN A 685 -32.01 -18.88 50.76
CA ASN A 685 -33.15 -19.14 49.88
C ASN A 685 -34.19 -18.01 49.94
N GLU A 686 -34.38 -17.38 51.11
CA GLU A 686 -35.35 -16.29 51.26
C GLU A 686 -34.96 -15.05 50.44
N LYS A 687 -33.67 -14.66 50.46
CA LYS A 687 -33.18 -13.55 49.63
C LYS A 687 -33.15 -13.90 48.14
N ALA A 688 -32.83 -15.15 47.79
CA ALA A 688 -32.88 -15.62 46.40
C ALA A 688 -34.30 -15.51 45.83
N ILE A 689 -35.29 -16.03 46.56
CA ILE A 689 -36.72 -15.95 46.19
C ILE A 689 -37.16 -14.49 46.04
N LYS A 690 -36.88 -13.62 47.03
CA LYS A 690 -37.26 -12.20 46.96
C LYS A 690 -36.67 -11.49 45.74
N ALA A 691 -35.42 -11.83 45.36
CA ALA A 691 -34.78 -11.27 44.18
C ALA A 691 -35.45 -11.73 42.88
N PHE A 692 -35.81 -13.02 42.77
CA PHE A 692 -36.55 -13.54 41.61
C PHE A 692 -37.99 -12.99 41.52
N GLU A 693 -38.71 -12.93 42.64
CA GLU A 693 -40.09 -12.39 42.67
C GLU A 693 -40.13 -10.93 42.24
N ARG A 694 -39.23 -10.11 42.80
CA ARG A 694 -39.11 -8.70 42.41
C ARG A 694 -38.86 -8.53 40.91
N MET A 695 -38.00 -9.39 40.34
CA MET A 695 -37.71 -9.37 38.91
C MET A 695 -38.94 -9.68 38.06
N LEU A 696 -39.75 -10.65 38.49
CA LEU A 696 -41.00 -11.03 37.83
C LEU A 696 -42.08 -9.95 37.97
N GLU A 697 -42.12 -9.22 39.09
CA GLU A 697 -43.05 -8.12 39.34
C GLU A 697 -42.71 -6.87 38.51
N GLU A 698 -41.45 -6.44 38.54
CA GLU A 698 -41.00 -5.25 37.81
C GLU A 698 -40.99 -5.48 36.29
N GLN A 699 -40.78 -6.73 35.84
CA GLN A 699 -40.62 -7.07 34.43
C GLN A 699 -41.40 -8.33 34.03
N PRO A 700 -42.72 -8.22 33.81
CA PRO A 700 -43.57 -9.37 33.49
C PRO A 700 -43.21 -10.11 32.19
N ASN A 701 -42.39 -9.54 31.29
CA ASN A 701 -42.06 -10.11 29.98
C ASN A 701 -40.57 -10.47 29.82
N VAL A 702 -39.85 -10.75 30.91
CA VAL A 702 -38.43 -11.11 30.85
C VAL A 702 -38.19 -12.41 30.04
N ILE A 703 -37.10 -12.44 29.26
CA ILE A 703 -36.82 -13.50 28.26
C ILE A 703 -36.73 -14.90 28.90
N PHE A 704 -36.18 -15.00 30.11
CA PHE A 704 -35.97 -16.24 30.86
C PHE A 704 -36.97 -16.39 32.03
N LYS A 705 -38.18 -15.86 31.84
CA LYS A 705 -39.27 -15.89 32.83
C LYS A 705 -39.65 -17.31 33.25
N ASP A 706 -39.62 -18.25 32.34
CA ASP A 706 -39.91 -19.65 32.61
C ASP A 706 -38.87 -20.28 33.53
N GLU A 707 -37.58 -20.01 33.30
CA GLU A 707 -36.50 -20.45 34.18
C GLU A 707 -36.61 -19.84 35.59
N LEU A 708 -36.94 -18.55 35.69
CA LEU A 708 -37.18 -17.87 36.96
C LEU A 708 -38.33 -18.50 37.75
N LEU A 709 -39.47 -18.74 37.10
CA LEU A 709 -40.62 -19.37 37.73
C LEU A 709 -40.32 -20.82 38.16
N MET A 710 -39.52 -21.55 37.37
CA MET A 710 -39.08 -22.91 37.70
C MET A 710 -38.19 -22.90 38.95
N LYS A 711 -37.14 -22.08 38.96
CA LYS A 711 -36.23 -21.94 40.11
C LYS A 711 -36.96 -21.46 41.36
N THR A 712 -37.85 -20.47 41.24
CA THR A 712 -38.67 -19.98 42.36
C THR A 712 -39.55 -21.10 42.91
N GLY A 713 -40.15 -21.92 42.03
CA GLY A 713 -40.94 -23.08 42.43
C GLY A 713 -40.12 -24.12 43.21
N LEU A 714 -38.92 -24.46 42.71
CA LEU A 714 -38.00 -25.42 43.35
C LEU A 714 -37.49 -24.93 44.72
N LEU A 715 -37.19 -23.63 44.85
CA LEU A 715 -36.79 -23.02 46.12
C LEU A 715 -37.94 -23.04 47.14
N TYR A 716 -39.18 -22.79 46.70
CA TYR A 716 -40.34 -22.94 47.57
C TYR A 716 -40.61 -24.40 47.94
N GLU A 717 -40.41 -25.34 47.02
CA GLU A 717 -40.59 -26.77 47.23
C GLU A 717 -39.58 -27.32 48.24
N SER A 718 -38.29 -27.00 48.09
CA SER A 718 -37.24 -27.36 49.05
C SER A 718 -37.46 -26.73 50.43
N SER A 719 -38.09 -25.56 50.48
CA SER A 719 -38.53 -24.91 51.72
C SER A 719 -39.87 -25.43 52.26
N GLN A 720 -40.43 -26.50 51.67
CA GLN A 720 -41.72 -27.12 52.00
C GLN A 720 -42.93 -26.16 51.95
N ASN A 721 -42.81 -25.05 51.21
CA ASN A 721 -43.91 -24.13 50.98
C ASN A 721 -44.71 -24.56 49.75
N TRP A 722 -45.42 -25.68 49.90
CA TRP A 722 -46.13 -26.37 48.81
C TRP A 722 -47.15 -25.48 48.07
N ILE A 723 -47.76 -24.53 48.78
CA ILE A 723 -48.73 -23.59 48.21
C ILE A 723 -48.03 -22.64 47.23
N ARG A 724 -46.93 -22.00 47.65
CA ARG A 724 -46.21 -21.07 46.78
C ARG A 724 -45.46 -21.79 45.66
N ALA A 725 -44.92 -22.97 45.94
CA ALA A 725 -44.28 -23.83 44.94
C ALA A 725 -45.25 -24.19 43.81
N SER A 726 -46.42 -24.77 44.16
CA SER A 726 -47.44 -25.12 43.16
C SER A 726 -47.95 -23.91 42.38
N ASN A 727 -48.13 -22.75 43.03
CA ASN A 727 -48.51 -21.53 42.33
C ASN A 727 -47.45 -21.06 41.33
N SER A 728 -46.15 -21.12 41.68
CA SER A 728 -45.06 -20.75 40.77
C SER A 728 -45.03 -21.68 39.55
N TYR A 729 -45.12 -22.98 39.77
CA TYR A 729 -45.18 -23.97 38.69
C TYR A 729 -46.40 -23.81 37.79
N LEU A 730 -47.58 -23.60 38.35
CA LEU A 730 -48.80 -23.36 37.56
C LEU A 730 -48.71 -22.04 36.78
N ASN A 731 -48.12 -21.00 37.36
CA ASN A 731 -47.86 -19.74 36.68
C ASN A 731 -46.90 -19.93 35.49
N LEU A 732 -45.86 -20.76 35.63
CA LEU A 732 -44.98 -21.12 34.53
C LEU A 732 -45.78 -21.73 33.37
N VAL A 733 -46.61 -22.74 33.64
CA VAL A 733 -47.41 -23.41 32.60
C VAL A 733 -48.42 -22.46 31.97
N LYS A 734 -49.04 -21.57 32.76
CA LYS A 734 -50.04 -20.61 32.27
C LYS A 734 -49.42 -19.51 31.41
N GLN A 735 -48.28 -18.96 31.84
CA GLN A 735 -47.67 -17.78 31.22
C GLN A 735 -46.64 -18.15 30.15
N CYS A 736 -46.04 -19.34 30.25
CA CYS A 736 -45.02 -19.85 29.34
C CYS A 736 -45.37 -21.28 28.88
N PRO A 737 -46.52 -21.51 28.20
CA PRO A 737 -47.03 -22.85 27.90
C PRO A 737 -46.16 -23.67 26.94
N ARG A 738 -45.29 -23.01 26.17
CA ARG A 738 -44.33 -23.65 25.24
C ARG A 738 -42.94 -23.87 25.87
N SER A 739 -42.76 -23.53 27.13
CA SER A 739 -41.46 -23.71 27.81
C SER A 739 -41.11 -25.20 27.91
N LYS A 740 -39.82 -25.52 27.74
CA LYS A 740 -39.28 -26.85 28.02
C LYS A 740 -39.49 -27.29 29.48
N PHE A 741 -39.67 -26.34 30.40
CA PHE A 741 -39.93 -26.61 31.81
C PHE A 741 -41.42 -26.86 32.11
N ALA A 742 -42.34 -26.51 31.21
CA ALA A 742 -43.78 -26.61 31.46
C ALA A 742 -44.27 -28.03 31.81
N PRO A 743 -43.81 -29.11 31.15
CA PRO A 743 -44.22 -30.48 31.51
C PRO A 743 -43.78 -30.83 32.94
N ARG A 744 -42.51 -30.57 33.26
CA ARG A 744 -41.94 -30.86 34.58
C ARG A 744 -42.57 -30.00 35.68
N ALA A 745 -42.83 -28.73 35.41
CA ALA A 745 -43.50 -27.84 36.35
C ALA A 745 -44.90 -28.35 36.69
N LEU A 746 -45.66 -28.81 35.70
CA LEU A 746 -47.02 -29.32 35.93
C LEU A 746 -47.02 -30.61 36.77
N LEU A 747 -46.08 -31.53 36.53
CA LEU A 747 -45.88 -32.71 37.37
C LEU A 747 -45.46 -32.34 38.80
N SER A 748 -44.55 -31.38 38.95
CA SER A 748 -44.08 -30.90 40.27
C SER A 748 -45.22 -30.20 41.04
N ALA A 749 -46.10 -29.47 40.35
CA ALA A 749 -47.32 -28.91 40.93
C ALA A 749 -48.28 -30.02 41.40
N ALA A 750 -48.46 -31.08 40.61
CA ALA A 750 -49.28 -32.24 41.00
C ALA A 750 -48.70 -32.95 42.25
N GLY A 751 -47.37 -33.11 42.30
CA GLY A 751 -46.65 -33.63 43.47
C GLY A 751 -46.82 -32.74 44.71
N CYS A 752 -46.76 -31.42 44.58
CA CYS A 752 -47.08 -30.49 45.67
C CYS A 752 -48.51 -30.70 46.20
N PHE A 753 -49.50 -30.88 45.31
CA PHE A 753 -50.87 -31.19 45.72
C PHE A 753 -51.02 -32.57 46.36
N GLU A 754 -50.21 -33.54 45.96
CA GLU A 754 -50.13 -34.88 46.58
C GLU A 754 -49.61 -34.77 48.03
N GLN A 755 -48.53 -34.01 48.26
CA GLN A 755 -48.00 -33.75 49.62
C GLN A 755 -48.99 -33.01 50.52
N MET A 756 -49.83 -32.15 49.94
CA MET A 756 -50.90 -31.44 50.67
C MET A 756 -52.19 -32.26 50.80
N GLU A 757 -52.24 -33.51 50.32
CA GLU A 757 -53.44 -34.37 50.28
C GLU A 757 -54.65 -33.75 49.54
N LEU A 758 -54.39 -32.81 48.62
CA LEU A 758 -55.42 -32.15 47.80
C LEU A 758 -55.75 -32.99 46.57
N TRP A 759 -56.30 -34.18 46.81
CA TRP A 759 -56.49 -35.25 45.81
C TRP A 759 -57.23 -34.81 44.54
N PHE A 760 -58.25 -33.96 44.67
CA PHE A 760 -59.01 -33.46 43.52
C PHE A 760 -58.13 -32.58 42.61
N LYS A 761 -57.38 -31.63 43.21
CA LYS A 761 -56.47 -30.76 42.47
C LYS A 761 -55.32 -31.57 41.85
N CYS A 762 -54.73 -32.48 42.62
CA CYS A 762 -53.68 -33.38 42.17
C CYS A 762 -54.11 -34.16 40.90
N LYS A 763 -55.28 -34.81 40.93
CA LYS A 763 -55.84 -35.49 39.75
C LYS A 763 -56.13 -34.56 38.57
N GLN A 764 -56.67 -33.37 38.85
CA GLN A 764 -56.94 -32.38 37.82
C GLN A 764 -55.65 -31.95 37.12
N THR A 765 -54.58 -31.72 37.88
CA THR A 765 -53.26 -31.33 37.36
C THR A 765 -52.62 -32.46 36.55
N TYR A 766 -52.67 -33.73 37.00
CA TYR A 766 -52.22 -34.86 36.18
C TYR A 766 -53.03 -35.00 34.88
N ARG A 767 -54.35 -34.79 34.91
CA ARG A 767 -55.18 -34.79 33.67
C ARG A 767 -54.83 -33.64 32.74
N GLU A 768 -54.48 -32.48 33.28
CA GLU A 768 -54.00 -31.35 32.48
C GLU A 768 -52.63 -31.67 31.85
N TYR A 769 -51.73 -32.34 32.56
CA TYR A 769 -50.49 -32.84 32.01
C TYR A 769 -50.75 -33.82 30.86
N LEU A 770 -51.64 -34.79 31.06
CA LEU A 770 -51.99 -35.77 30.03
C LEU A 770 -52.63 -35.12 28.79
N SER A 771 -53.40 -34.06 28.94
CA SER A 771 -54.01 -33.39 27.78
C SER A 771 -53.02 -32.52 26.99
N LYS A 772 -52.05 -31.91 27.66
CA LYS A 772 -51.09 -30.98 27.03
C LYS A 772 -49.77 -31.63 26.61
N PHE A 773 -49.29 -32.60 27.38
CA PHE A 773 -47.89 -33.05 27.37
C PHE A 773 -47.69 -34.56 27.29
N ALA A 774 -48.76 -35.37 27.18
CA ALA A 774 -48.70 -36.84 27.08
C ALA A 774 -47.83 -37.42 25.94
N HIS A 775 -47.42 -36.61 24.97
CA HIS A 775 -46.58 -37.02 23.85
C HIS A 775 -45.08 -36.80 24.11
N ILE A 776 -44.72 -36.07 25.17
CA ILE A 776 -43.33 -35.66 25.43
C ILE A 776 -42.50 -36.82 25.96
N ASP A 777 -43.00 -37.49 27.00
CA ASP A 777 -42.31 -38.59 27.64
C ASP A 777 -43.30 -39.72 27.97
N ALA A 778 -42.96 -40.95 27.57
CA ALA A 778 -43.85 -42.09 27.70
C ALA A 778 -43.91 -42.63 29.13
N ASP A 779 -42.83 -42.52 29.89
CA ASP A 779 -42.77 -42.93 31.30
C ASP A 779 -43.58 -41.96 32.17
N ASP A 780 -43.40 -40.65 32.00
CA ASP A 780 -44.19 -39.64 32.72
C ASP A 780 -45.70 -39.72 32.38
N HIS A 781 -46.04 -40.09 31.14
CA HIS A 781 -47.44 -40.35 30.75
C HIS A 781 -48.01 -41.52 31.56
N ILE A 782 -47.29 -42.65 31.61
CA ILE A 782 -47.72 -43.82 32.38
C ILE A 782 -47.76 -43.50 33.89
N ASP A 783 -46.81 -42.74 34.42
CA ASP A 783 -46.79 -42.31 35.82
C ASP A 783 -48.02 -41.45 36.15
N ALA A 784 -48.33 -40.43 35.35
CA ALA A 784 -49.51 -39.60 35.56
C ALA A 784 -50.82 -40.40 35.50
N LEU A 785 -50.97 -41.35 34.56
CA LEU A 785 -52.13 -42.25 34.51
C LEU A 785 -52.22 -43.16 35.73
N PHE A 786 -51.09 -43.74 36.13
CA PHE A 786 -51.02 -44.61 37.28
C PHE A 786 -51.38 -43.85 38.56
N LYS A 787 -50.81 -42.66 38.77
CA LYS A 787 -51.08 -41.79 39.92
C LYS A 787 -52.55 -41.43 40.05
N ILE A 788 -53.23 -41.13 38.94
CA ILE A 788 -54.68 -40.92 38.94
C ILE A 788 -55.42 -42.18 39.46
N GLY A 789 -55.05 -43.37 38.98
CA GLY A 789 -55.65 -44.63 39.44
C GLY A 789 -55.33 -44.97 40.89
N GLU A 790 -54.09 -44.76 41.32
CA GLU A 790 -53.60 -44.96 42.69
C GLU A 790 -54.35 -44.08 43.69
N ILE A 791 -54.58 -42.80 43.36
CA ILE A 791 -55.37 -41.89 44.20
C ILE A 791 -56.81 -42.42 44.39
N SER A 792 -57.47 -42.91 43.31
CA SER A 792 -58.81 -43.52 43.45
C SER A 792 -58.80 -44.78 44.30
N TYR A 793 -57.76 -45.60 44.16
CA TYR A 793 -57.59 -46.83 44.92
C TYR A 793 -57.45 -46.53 46.42
N ASN A 794 -56.61 -45.56 46.78
CA ASN A 794 -56.39 -45.12 48.16
C ASN A 794 -57.65 -44.49 48.78
N GLN A 795 -58.48 -43.81 47.98
CA GLN A 795 -59.79 -43.32 48.37
C GLN A 795 -60.87 -44.41 48.52
N LYS A 796 -60.52 -45.68 48.32
CA LYS A 796 -61.43 -46.85 48.36
C LYS A 796 -62.55 -46.80 47.32
N ASN A 797 -62.43 -45.97 46.27
CA ASN A 797 -63.37 -45.94 45.15
C ASN A 797 -62.98 -47.00 44.10
N LYS A 798 -63.35 -48.25 44.38
CA LYS A 798 -62.89 -49.44 43.64
C LYS A 798 -63.30 -49.46 42.17
N GLU A 799 -64.49 -48.95 41.84
CA GLU A 799 -64.96 -48.93 40.45
C GLU A 799 -64.19 -47.93 39.61
N THR A 800 -63.99 -46.71 40.13
CA THR A 800 -63.20 -45.68 39.44
C THR A 800 -61.72 -46.07 39.39
N ALA A 801 -61.17 -46.61 40.48
CA ALA A 801 -59.80 -47.13 40.52
C ALA A 801 -59.56 -48.21 39.45
N THR A 802 -60.48 -49.18 39.31
CA THR A 802 -60.34 -50.24 38.30
C THR A 802 -60.29 -49.64 36.89
N ARG A 803 -61.18 -48.70 36.57
CA ARG A 803 -61.23 -48.06 35.26
C ARG A 803 -59.96 -47.25 34.96
N GLU A 804 -59.49 -46.44 35.91
CA GLU A 804 -58.30 -45.59 35.73
C GLU A 804 -57.00 -46.40 35.66
N LEU A 805 -56.86 -47.45 36.48
CA LEU A 805 -55.71 -48.37 36.41
C LEU A 805 -55.72 -49.20 35.11
N GLN A 806 -56.89 -49.55 34.59
CA GLN A 806 -57.02 -50.20 33.28
C GLN A 806 -56.52 -49.29 32.15
N THR A 807 -56.78 -47.98 32.22
CA THR A 807 -56.26 -47.01 31.25
C THR A 807 -54.73 -47.02 31.23
N THR A 808 -54.08 -47.11 32.40
CA THR A 808 -52.61 -47.22 32.52
C THR A 808 -52.10 -48.44 31.74
N ILE A 809 -52.70 -49.61 31.97
CA ILE A 809 -52.32 -50.88 31.33
C ILE A 809 -52.57 -50.85 29.83
N GLN A 810 -53.70 -50.29 29.40
CA GLN A 810 -54.06 -50.20 27.99
C GLN A 810 -53.08 -49.31 27.25
N GLN A 811 -52.77 -48.13 27.81
CA GLN A 811 -51.81 -47.21 27.23
C GLN A 811 -50.41 -47.81 27.15
N PHE A 812 -49.96 -48.52 28.19
CA PHE A 812 -48.68 -49.25 28.15
C PHE A 812 -48.65 -50.29 27.03
N LYS A 813 -49.71 -51.09 26.86
CA LYS A 813 -49.80 -52.07 25.76
C LYS A 813 -49.74 -51.39 24.39
N ASP A 814 -50.36 -50.22 24.25
CA ASP A 814 -50.33 -49.46 23.01
C ASP A 814 -48.96 -48.83 22.74
N TYR A 815 -48.18 -48.47 23.77
CA TYR A 815 -46.76 -48.11 23.61
C TYR A 815 -45.90 -49.31 23.20
N ARG A 816 -46.08 -50.47 23.85
CA ARG A 816 -45.37 -51.70 23.51
C ARG A 816 -45.62 -52.16 22.07
N ARG A 817 -46.87 -52.05 21.59
CA ARG A 817 -47.24 -52.34 20.19
C ARG A 817 -46.55 -51.40 19.18
N ARG A 818 -46.32 -50.15 19.59
CA ARG A 818 -45.62 -49.14 18.79
C ARG A 818 -44.09 -49.21 18.92
N GLY A 819 -43.56 -50.13 19.74
CA GLY A 819 -42.13 -50.28 19.97
C GLY A 819 -41.52 -49.19 20.86
N VAL A 820 -42.32 -48.44 21.62
CA VAL A 820 -41.82 -47.43 22.58
C VAL A 820 -41.44 -48.15 23.88
N ALA A 821 -40.19 -48.00 24.30
CA ALA A 821 -39.71 -48.52 25.58
C ALA A 821 -40.30 -47.70 26.74
N VAL A 822 -40.86 -48.38 27.73
CA VAL A 822 -41.50 -47.81 28.92
C VAL A 822 -41.26 -48.77 30.08
N ASP A 823 -41.02 -48.25 31.28
CA ASP A 823 -40.82 -49.05 32.49
C ASP A 823 -42.08 -49.90 32.81
N GLU A 824 -41.88 -51.21 32.99
CA GLU A 824 -42.96 -52.17 33.25
C GLU A 824 -43.46 -52.14 34.71
N TYR A 825 -42.78 -51.44 35.62
CA TYR A 825 -43.06 -51.42 37.06
C TYR A 825 -44.48 -50.90 37.39
N LEU A 826 -44.85 -49.72 36.91
CA LEU A 826 -46.17 -49.13 37.20
C LEU A 826 -47.34 -49.87 36.50
N PRO A 827 -47.22 -50.31 35.23
CA PRO A 827 -48.22 -51.19 34.61
C PRO A 827 -48.42 -52.52 35.36
N ALA A 828 -47.33 -53.13 35.85
CA ALA A 828 -47.39 -54.35 36.65
C ALA A 828 -48.10 -54.10 38.00
N LYS A 829 -47.75 -52.99 38.68
CA LYS A 829 -48.43 -52.54 39.90
C LYS A 829 -49.92 -52.30 39.65
N ALA A 830 -50.29 -51.62 38.56
CA ALA A 830 -51.69 -51.38 38.19
C ALA A 830 -52.47 -52.68 37.99
N GLN A 831 -51.88 -53.65 37.29
CA GLN A 831 -52.48 -54.96 37.04
C GLN A 831 -52.66 -55.75 38.34
N PHE A 832 -51.68 -55.66 39.25
CA PHE A 832 -51.75 -56.24 40.58
C PHE A 832 -52.85 -55.60 41.44
N LEU A 833 -52.94 -54.27 41.49
CA LEU A 833 -53.98 -53.56 42.26
C LEU A 833 -55.40 -53.89 41.76
N ILE A 834 -55.60 -54.07 40.44
CA ILE A 834 -56.87 -54.56 39.90
C ILE A 834 -57.17 -55.98 40.37
N ALA A 835 -56.15 -56.85 40.44
CA ALA A 835 -56.30 -58.20 40.96
C ALA A 835 -56.67 -58.18 42.46
N GLU A 836 -56.09 -57.29 43.26
CA GLU A 836 -56.48 -57.10 44.68
C GLU A 836 -57.96 -56.67 44.81
N ILE A 837 -58.43 -55.72 43.99
CA ILE A 837 -59.86 -55.33 43.99
C ILE A 837 -60.76 -56.54 43.68
N ASN A 838 -60.35 -57.39 42.74
CA ASN A 838 -61.11 -58.59 42.40
C ASN A 838 -61.00 -59.68 43.48
N PHE A 839 -59.86 -59.79 44.17
CA PHE A 839 -59.65 -60.69 45.28
C PHE A 839 -60.60 -60.35 46.44
N GLU A 840 -60.75 -59.07 46.78
CA GLU A 840 -61.73 -58.65 47.79
C GLU A 840 -63.17 -59.00 47.38
N LYS A 841 -63.53 -58.84 46.09
CA LYS A 841 -64.86 -59.26 45.57
C LYS A 841 -65.04 -60.77 45.69
N TYR A 842 -64.00 -61.53 45.36
CA TYR A 842 -63.96 -62.98 45.50
C TYR A 842 -64.11 -63.43 46.95
N GLN A 843 -63.41 -62.79 47.89
CA GLN A 843 -63.43 -63.13 49.31
C GLN A 843 -64.83 -62.96 49.93
N LYS A 844 -65.58 -61.95 49.50
CA LYS A 844 -66.95 -61.68 49.98
C LYS A 844 -67.96 -62.76 49.58
N VAL A 845 -67.69 -63.56 48.55
CA VAL A 845 -68.60 -64.65 48.12
C VAL A 845 -68.39 -65.87 49.01
N LYS A 846 -69.48 -66.33 49.65
CA LYS A 846 -69.53 -67.55 50.46
C LYS A 846 -70.16 -68.70 49.68
N ILE A 847 -69.76 -69.94 50.00
CA ILE A 847 -70.36 -71.16 49.44
C ILE A 847 -71.56 -71.54 50.32
N VAL A 848 -72.77 -71.39 49.77
CA VAL A 848 -74.06 -71.62 50.46
C VAL A 848 -75.09 -72.23 49.51
N PRO A 849 -76.17 -72.88 50.00
CA PRO A 849 -77.22 -73.42 49.15
C PRO A 849 -77.92 -72.31 48.33
N PRO A 850 -78.31 -72.57 47.06
CA PRO A 850 -78.01 -73.76 46.27
C PRO A 850 -76.52 -73.82 45.87
N LEU A 851 -75.85 -74.91 46.27
CA LEU A 851 -74.38 -75.02 46.25
C LEU A 851 -73.80 -74.94 44.83
N ASN A 852 -74.49 -75.49 43.83
CA ASN A 852 -74.09 -75.40 42.44
C ASN A 852 -73.95 -73.95 41.94
N VAL A 853 -74.83 -73.04 42.37
CA VAL A 853 -74.81 -71.63 41.97
C VAL A 853 -73.70 -70.87 42.70
N SER A 854 -73.61 -71.01 44.02
CA SER A 854 -72.59 -70.31 44.82
C SER A 854 -71.17 -70.80 44.52
N MET A 855 -70.98 -72.12 44.31
CA MET A 855 -69.71 -72.70 43.86
C MET A 855 -69.32 -72.22 42.47
N LYS A 856 -70.27 -72.20 41.51
CA LYS A 856 -70.00 -71.69 40.17
C LYS A 856 -69.57 -70.23 40.22
N ARG A 857 -70.27 -69.39 40.99
CA ARG A 857 -69.92 -67.97 41.18
C ARG A 857 -68.54 -67.79 41.82
N LYS A 858 -68.23 -68.50 42.90
CA LYS A 858 -66.92 -68.45 43.59
C LYS A 858 -65.81 -68.92 42.65
N THR A 859 -66.04 -69.96 41.85
CA THR A 859 -65.06 -70.51 40.90
C THR A 859 -64.81 -69.56 39.71
N THR A 860 -65.83 -68.88 39.20
CA THR A 860 -65.67 -67.86 38.15
C THR A 860 -64.85 -66.65 38.65
N LEU A 861 -65.12 -66.19 39.88
CA LEU A 861 -64.32 -65.13 40.49
C LEU A 861 -62.90 -65.57 40.80
N LEU A 862 -62.71 -66.81 41.28
CA LEU A 862 -61.39 -67.44 41.45
C LEU A 862 -60.58 -67.36 40.15
N GLN A 863 -61.15 -67.81 39.02
CA GLN A 863 -60.50 -67.75 37.71
C GLN A 863 -60.13 -66.30 37.32
N THR A 864 -61.00 -65.34 37.63
CA THR A 864 -60.75 -63.92 37.35
C THR A 864 -59.57 -63.37 38.16
N VAL A 865 -59.51 -63.70 39.45
CA VAL A 865 -58.43 -63.30 40.35
C VAL A 865 -57.10 -63.94 39.95
N LEU A 866 -57.09 -65.26 39.76
CA LEU A 866 -55.91 -66.00 39.33
C LEU A 866 -55.37 -65.47 38.00
N LYS A 867 -56.25 -65.21 37.04
CA LYS A 867 -55.87 -64.56 35.78
C LYS A 867 -55.24 -63.19 36.04
N GLY A 868 -55.83 -62.37 36.92
CA GLY A 868 -55.31 -61.06 37.27
C GLY A 868 -53.87 -61.09 37.82
N TYR A 869 -53.58 -61.97 38.78
CA TYR A 869 -52.23 -62.14 39.33
C TYR A 869 -51.25 -62.74 38.32
N VAL A 870 -51.69 -63.70 37.50
CA VAL A 870 -50.85 -64.25 36.42
C VAL A 870 -50.48 -63.16 35.41
N GLU A 871 -51.43 -62.31 35.01
CA GLU A 871 -51.15 -61.18 34.11
C GLU A 871 -50.20 -60.16 34.75
N ALA A 872 -50.30 -59.89 36.06
CA ALA A 872 -49.34 -59.03 36.76
C ALA A 872 -47.92 -59.65 36.79
N GLY A 873 -47.81 -60.97 36.99
CA GLY A 873 -46.53 -61.67 36.97
C GLY A 873 -45.88 -61.81 35.58
N LYS A 874 -46.63 -61.61 34.48
CA LYS A 874 -46.08 -61.66 33.12
C LYS A 874 -45.15 -60.50 32.78
N TYR A 875 -45.25 -59.39 33.51
CA TYR A 875 -44.34 -58.24 33.39
C TYR A 875 -42.95 -58.53 33.98
N GLN A 876 -42.75 -59.66 34.67
CA GLN A 876 -41.44 -60.07 35.21
C GLN A 876 -40.77 -59.07 36.17
N VAL A 877 -41.49 -58.04 36.63
CA VAL A 877 -41.05 -57.14 37.69
C VAL A 877 -40.97 -57.93 38.99
N ALA A 878 -39.79 -57.98 39.61
CA ALA A 878 -39.49 -58.86 40.74
C ALA A 878 -40.52 -58.76 41.88
N GLU A 879 -40.80 -57.53 42.31
CA GLU A 879 -41.77 -57.25 43.39
C GLU A 879 -43.18 -57.75 43.03
N TRP A 880 -43.71 -57.35 41.87
CA TRP A 880 -45.08 -57.71 41.50
C TRP A 880 -45.24 -59.18 41.09
N THR A 881 -44.18 -59.83 40.62
CA THR A 881 -44.16 -61.26 40.30
C THR A 881 -44.26 -62.10 41.58
N THR A 882 -43.43 -61.76 42.57
CA THR A 882 -43.39 -62.48 43.85
C THR A 882 -44.64 -62.21 44.69
N ALA A 883 -45.15 -60.97 44.68
CA ALA A 883 -46.43 -60.60 45.28
C ALA A 883 -47.61 -61.37 44.64
N SER A 884 -47.64 -61.47 43.31
CA SER A 884 -48.71 -62.16 42.57
C SER A 884 -48.73 -63.66 42.85
N LEU A 885 -47.57 -64.30 42.95
CA LEU A 885 -47.47 -65.72 43.28
C LEU A 885 -47.88 -65.99 44.73
N PHE A 886 -47.44 -65.15 45.68
CA PHE A 886 -47.90 -65.24 47.07
C PHE A 886 -49.43 -65.10 47.16
N LYS A 887 -50.00 -64.07 46.53
CA LYS A 887 -51.46 -63.84 46.52
C LYS A 887 -52.23 -64.96 45.80
N THR A 888 -51.63 -65.61 44.81
CA THR A 888 -52.20 -66.79 44.17
C THR A 888 -52.30 -67.98 45.13
N GLY A 889 -51.24 -68.25 45.90
CA GLY A 889 -51.27 -69.25 46.97
C GLY A 889 -52.34 -68.93 48.01
N MET A 890 -52.38 -67.67 48.46
CA MET A 890 -53.39 -67.19 49.43
C MET A 890 -54.83 -67.34 48.90
N THR A 891 -55.03 -67.17 47.59
CA THR A 891 -56.34 -67.36 46.96
C THR A 891 -56.80 -68.82 47.01
N PHE A 892 -55.88 -69.79 46.84
CA PHE A 892 -56.20 -71.21 46.99
C PHE A 892 -56.47 -71.61 48.45
N GLU A 893 -55.79 -70.97 49.40
CA GLU A 893 -56.12 -71.15 50.82
C GLU A 893 -57.49 -70.60 51.19
N ASP A 894 -57.88 -69.43 50.69
CA ASP A 894 -59.23 -68.88 50.88
C ASP A 894 -60.29 -69.81 50.27
N LEU A 895 -59.99 -70.43 49.12
CA LEU A 895 -60.85 -71.45 48.53
C LEU A 895 -60.99 -72.67 49.46
N ALA A 896 -59.88 -73.19 49.98
CA ALA A 896 -59.89 -74.32 50.90
C ALA A 896 -60.72 -74.00 52.16
N ALA A 897 -60.51 -72.83 52.75
CA ALA A 897 -61.26 -72.36 53.91
C ALA A 897 -62.75 -72.17 53.60
N SER A 898 -63.08 -71.67 52.41
CA SER A 898 -64.47 -71.49 51.96
C SER A 898 -65.16 -72.84 51.75
N ILE A 899 -64.49 -73.83 51.14
CA ILE A 899 -65.03 -75.18 50.90
C ILE A 899 -65.23 -75.90 52.24
N GLN A 900 -64.27 -75.79 53.16
CA GLN A 900 -64.36 -76.40 54.49
C GLN A 900 -65.54 -75.87 55.32
N LYS A 901 -65.86 -74.58 55.15
CA LYS A 901 -67.01 -73.92 55.81
C LYS A 901 -68.34 -74.10 55.05
N SER A 902 -68.36 -74.84 53.93
CA SER A 902 -69.58 -75.10 53.17
C SER A 902 -70.57 -75.90 54.02
N PRO A 903 -71.84 -75.46 54.13
CA PRO A 903 -72.85 -76.20 54.91
C PRO A 903 -73.19 -77.53 54.22
N VAL A 904 -73.45 -78.56 55.04
CA VAL A 904 -73.92 -79.87 54.57
C VAL A 904 -75.40 -79.77 54.18
N PRO A 905 -75.82 -80.23 52.98
CA PRO A 905 -77.23 -80.22 52.61
C PRO A 905 -78.10 -81.03 53.57
N ASP A 906 -79.14 -80.41 54.13
CA ASP A 906 -80.04 -81.05 55.10
C ASP A 906 -80.81 -82.26 54.52
N GLN A 907 -80.92 -82.33 53.19
CA GLN A 907 -81.66 -83.36 52.46
C GLN A 907 -80.88 -84.68 52.24
N TYR A 908 -79.60 -84.73 52.63
CA TYR A 908 -78.76 -85.93 52.47
C TYR A 908 -79.00 -86.94 53.60
N SER A 909 -79.07 -88.22 53.25
CA SER A 909 -78.99 -89.32 54.22
C SER A 909 -77.63 -89.34 54.93
N GLU A 910 -77.51 -90.02 56.07
CA GLU A 910 -76.23 -90.06 56.82
C GLU A 910 -75.07 -90.64 56.00
N GLU A 911 -75.33 -91.61 55.13
CA GLU A 911 -74.33 -92.14 54.17
C GLU A 911 -73.93 -91.09 53.10
N GLU A 912 -74.90 -90.34 52.58
CA GLU A 912 -74.65 -89.24 51.64
C GLU A 912 -73.92 -88.06 52.29
N LYS A 913 -74.19 -87.76 53.57
CA LYS A 913 -73.45 -86.74 54.34
C LYS A 913 -72.01 -87.14 54.56
N GLN A 914 -71.73 -88.40 54.91
CA GLN A 914 -70.34 -88.89 55.03
C GLN A 914 -69.61 -88.84 53.68
N THR A 915 -70.28 -89.26 52.61
CA THR A 915 -69.74 -89.19 51.24
C THR A 915 -69.45 -87.74 50.82
N TYR A 916 -70.35 -86.81 51.15
CA TYR A 916 -70.19 -85.39 50.90
C TYR A 916 -69.05 -84.76 51.71
N LEU A 917 -68.95 -85.06 53.00
CA LEU A 917 -67.85 -84.60 53.86
C LEU A 917 -66.50 -85.16 53.40
N ALA A 918 -66.44 -86.42 52.97
CA ALA A 918 -65.25 -87.00 52.36
C ALA A 918 -64.87 -86.29 51.04
N ALA A 919 -65.86 -85.96 50.20
CA ALA A 919 -65.65 -85.20 48.97
C ALA A 919 -65.18 -83.76 49.25
N ILE A 920 -65.74 -83.07 50.24
CA ILE A 920 -65.28 -81.76 50.73
C ILE A 920 -63.84 -81.84 51.19
N ASN A 921 -63.51 -82.78 52.08
CA ASN A 921 -62.16 -82.93 52.62
C ASN A 921 -61.14 -83.18 51.51
N LYS A 922 -61.48 -84.01 50.51
CA LYS A 922 -60.65 -84.21 49.31
C LYS A 922 -60.42 -82.91 48.52
N GLN A 923 -61.45 -82.07 48.37
CA GLN A 923 -61.33 -80.79 47.67
C GLN A 923 -60.55 -79.74 48.50
N VAL A 924 -60.71 -79.71 49.82
CA VAL A 924 -59.94 -78.86 50.74
C VAL A 924 -58.46 -79.21 50.68
N VAL A 925 -58.12 -80.50 50.78
CA VAL A 925 -56.74 -81.00 50.66
C VAL A 925 -56.16 -80.65 49.29
N SER A 926 -56.93 -80.85 48.22
CA SER A 926 -56.52 -80.47 46.86
C SER A 926 -56.22 -78.97 46.71
N ALA A 927 -57.07 -78.11 47.29
CA ALA A 927 -56.86 -76.66 47.27
C ALA A 927 -55.64 -76.23 48.11
N LYS A 928 -55.46 -76.80 49.30
CA LYS A 928 -54.27 -76.56 50.13
C LYS A 928 -52.98 -77.04 49.47
N GLN A 929 -53.02 -78.19 48.78
CA GLN A 929 -51.86 -78.68 48.02
C GLN A 929 -51.49 -77.72 46.89
N LYS A 930 -52.48 -77.21 46.15
CA LYS A 930 -52.24 -76.18 45.12
C LYS A 930 -51.64 -74.89 45.70
N ALA A 931 -52.11 -74.46 46.87
CA ALA A 931 -51.53 -73.31 47.57
C ALA A 931 -50.05 -73.56 47.91
N LEU A 932 -49.75 -74.72 48.52
CA LEU A 932 -48.39 -75.14 48.87
C LEU A 932 -47.46 -75.18 47.64
N ASP A 933 -47.94 -75.76 46.53
CA ASP A 933 -47.18 -75.86 45.28
C ASP A 933 -46.84 -74.47 44.72
N VAL A 934 -47.79 -73.53 44.77
CA VAL A 934 -47.57 -72.15 44.32
C VAL A 934 -46.57 -71.41 45.20
N TYR A 935 -46.65 -71.54 46.53
CA TYR A 935 -45.65 -70.90 47.41
C TYR A 935 -44.26 -71.49 47.22
N LYS A 936 -44.15 -72.81 47.10
CA LYS A 936 -42.87 -73.49 46.78
C LYS A 936 -42.30 -72.99 45.47
N ALA A 937 -43.14 -72.85 44.44
CA ALA A 937 -42.74 -72.26 43.16
C ALA A 937 -42.27 -70.81 43.32
N ASN A 938 -42.92 -70.01 44.17
CA ASN A 938 -42.53 -68.63 44.46
C ASN A 938 -41.13 -68.54 45.08
N VAL A 939 -40.88 -69.31 46.15
CA VAL A 939 -39.58 -69.37 46.84
C VAL A 939 -38.48 -69.92 45.92
N ALA A 940 -38.78 -70.98 45.16
CA ALA A 940 -37.83 -71.54 44.21
C ALA A 940 -37.44 -70.53 43.12
N LYS A 941 -38.42 -69.80 42.58
CA LYS A 941 -38.18 -68.75 41.60
C LYS A 941 -37.37 -67.58 42.17
N ALA A 942 -37.67 -67.16 43.40
CA ALA A 942 -36.90 -66.12 44.08
C ALA A 942 -35.44 -66.50 44.32
N LYS A 943 -35.16 -67.75 44.72
CA LYS A 943 -33.79 -68.27 44.85
C LYS A 943 -33.03 -68.29 43.53
N GLN A 944 -33.70 -68.67 42.44
CA GLN A 944 -33.09 -68.67 41.09
C GLN A 944 -32.74 -67.26 40.59
N SER A 945 -33.52 -66.25 40.98
CA SER A 945 -33.35 -64.86 40.55
C SER A 945 -32.71 -63.95 41.61
N ASN A 946 -32.22 -64.51 42.72
CA ASN A 946 -31.64 -63.79 43.86
C ASN A 946 -32.52 -62.63 44.39
N ILE A 947 -33.84 -62.87 44.49
CA ILE A 947 -34.82 -61.89 44.95
C ILE A 947 -35.13 -62.13 46.42
N GLU A 948 -34.93 -61.12 47.27
CA GLU A 948 -35.36 -61.11 48.67
C GLU A 948 -36.36 -59.97 48.89
N ASN A 949 -37.57 -60.30 49.34
CA ASN A 949 -38.58 -59.32 49.74
C ASN A 949 -39.63 -59.97 50.67
N GLU A 950 -40.51 -59.14 51.22
CA GLU A 950 -41.54 -59.54 52.19
C GLU A 950 -42.45 -60.68 51.68
N TRP A 951 -42.75 -60.72 50.38
CA TRP A 951 -43.64 -61.74 49.81
C TRP A 951 -43.01 -63.14 49.80
N ILE A 952 -41.69 -63.22 49.69
CA ILE A 952 -40.94 -64.49 49.73
C ILE A 952 -40.85 -65.02 51.16
N GLU A 953 -40.58 -64.14 52.13
CA GLU A 953 -40.62 -64.49 53.55
C GLU A 953 -42.01 -65.00 53.95
N ASN A 954 -43.06 -64.28 53.55
CA ASN A 954 -44.45 -64.70 53.79
C ASN A 954 -44.79 -66.03 53.10
N SER A 955 -44.27 -66.28 51.90
CA SER A 955 -44.45 -67.57 51.21
C SER A 955 -43.77 -68.71 51.97
N GLN A 956 -42.55 -68.51 52.47
CA GLN A 956 -41.82 -69.52 53.25
C GLN A 956 -42.57 -69.88 54.54
N ASN A 957 -43.06 -68.88 55.27
CA ASN A 957 -43.86 -69.07 56.47
C ASN A 957 -45.14 -69.89 56.20
N ARG A 958 -45.82 -69.64 55.07
CA ARG A 958 -47.01 -70.43 54.68
C ARG A 958 -46.67 -71.84 54.20
N ILE A 959 -45.51 -72.08 53.57
CA ILE A 959 -45.05 -73.43 53.21
C ILE A 959 -44.93 -74.29 54.48
N ASP A 960 -44.27 -73.76 55.52
CA ASP A 960 -44.04 -74.50 56.76
C ASP A 960 -45.38 -74.84 57.44
N GLN A 961 -46.31 -73.88 57.49
CA GLN A 961 -47.63 -74.07 58.08
C GLN A 961 -48.49 -75.08 57.27
N LEU A 962 -48.57 -74.96 55.94
CA LEU A 962 -49.35 -75.87 55.11
C LEU A 962 -48.78 -77.29 55.07
N THR A 963 -47.46 -77.45 55.16
CA THR A 963 -46.82 -78.77 55.21
C THR A 963 -47.22 -79.53 56.48
N LEU A 964 -47.37 -78.83 57.61
CA LEU A 964 -47.92 -79.38 58.85
C LEU A 964 -49.41 -79.71 58.70
N GLU A 965 -50.22 -78.79 58.16
CA GLU A 965 -51.67 -79.01 57.98
C GLU A 965 -52.02 -80.19 57.06
N LEU A 966 -51.16 -80.52 56.09
CA LEU A 966 -51.32 -81.61 55.14
C LEU A 966 -50.71 -82.95 55.62
N GLY A 967 -50.05 -82.97 56.80
CA GLY A 967 -49.43 -84.18 57.34
C GLY A 967 -48.20 -84.66 56.55
N LEU A 968 -47.54 -83.77 55.80
CA LEU A 968 -46.39 -84.08 54.93
C LEU A 968 -45.03 -83.96 55.66
N GLY A 969 -45.03 -83.77 56.98
CA GLY A 969 -43.84 -83.48 57.77
C GLY A 969 -43.07 -84.72 58.23
N GLY A 970 -41.90 -84.99 57.64
CA GLY A 970 -40.86 -85.88 58.15
C GLY A 970 -39.52 -85.14 58.28
N LYS A 971 -38.99 -85.06 59.51
CA LYS A 971 -37.65 -84.59 59.95
C LYS A 971 -36.88 -83.63 59.04
N THR A 972 -36.77 -82.35 59.43
CA THR A 972 -35.47 -81.65 59.45
C THR A 972 -35.48 -80.52 60.47
N THR A 973 -34.28 -80.27 60.99
CA THR A 973 -33.91 -79.66 62.26
C THR A 973 -34.23 -78.18 62.36
N ILE A 974 -34.82 -77.77 63.48
CA ILE A 974 -34.84 -76.37 63.93
C ILE A 974 -33.41 -76.03 64.38
N SER A 975 -32.71 -75.17 63.64
CA SER A 975 -31.63 -74.37 64.21
C SER A 975 -32.11 -72.94 64.36
N GLN A 976 -32.45 -72.56 65.58
CA GLN A 976 -32.50 -71.16 66.00
C GLN A 976 -31.12 -70.54 65.79
N GLN A 977 -31.03 -69.56 64.90
CA GLN A 977 -30.12 -68.44 65.11
C GLN A 977 -30.90 -67.15 64.87
N SER A 978 -31.19 -66.48 65.98
CA SER A 978 -31.51 -65.08 66.07
C SER A 978 -30.43 -64.24 65.40
N GLY A 979 -30.76 -63.63 64.26
CA GLY A 979 -29.99 -62.55 63.66
C GLY A 979 -30.96 -61.43 63.33
N GLN A 980 -30.93 -60.36 64.11
CA GLN A 980 -31.60 -59.10 63.79
C GLN A 980 -31.11 -58.62 62.41
N SER A 981 -31.92 -58.77 61.36
CA SER A 981 -31.73 -58.00 60.13
C SER A 981 -32.73 -56.86 60.08
N ARG A 982 -32.19 -55.64 60.08
CA ARG A 982 -32.88 -54.37 59.93
C ARG A 982 -34.00 -54.46 58.87
N ILE A 983 -35.20 -54.08 59.28
CA ILE A 983 -36.25 -53.61 58.38
C ILE A 983 -35.70 -52.36 57.68
N VAL A 984 -35.28 -52.50 56.42
CA VAL A 984 -35.07 -51.34 55.54
C VAL A 984 -36.36 -51.18 54.75
N LYS A 985 -37.13 -50.16 55.12
CA LYS A 985 -38.24 -49.67 54.30
C LYS A 985 -37.67 -49.21 52.97
N THR A 986 -37.96 -49.93 51.88
CA THR A 986 -37.74 -49.43 50.52
C THR A 986 -38.80 -48.38 50.19
N ASN A 987 -38.58 -47.17 50.71
CA ASN A 987 -39.07 -45.96 50.07
C ASN A 987 -37.83 -45.15 49.67
N GLN A 988 -37.83 -44.77 48.39
CA GLN A 988 -36.94 -43.78 47.76
C GLN A 988 -35.48 -44.19 47.58
N ILE A 989 -35.10 -44.56 46.34
CA ILE A 989 -33.92 -44.00 45.65
C ILE A 989 -34.25 -43.92 44.14
N ARG A 990 -34.77 -42.76 43.71
CA ARG A 990 -34.55 -42.20 42.37
C ARG A 990 -33.67 -40.97 42.61
N GLU A 991 -32.37 -41.13 42.52
CA GLU A 991 -31.41 -40.04 42.27
C GLU A 991 -30.89 -40.30 40.86
N ILE A 992 -31.42 -39.59 39.86
CA ILE A 992 -30.79 -38.43 39.22
C ILE A 992 -29.37 -38.78 38.75
N ASN A 993 -29.26 -39.26 37.51
CA ASN A 993 -28.09 -39.04 36.68
C ASN A 993 -28.51 -38.08 35.56
N ASN A 994 -28.07 -36.83 35.68
CA ASN A 994 -28.06 -35.82 34.62
C ASN A 994 -26.90 -34.87 34.95
N GLU A 995 -25.71 -35.17 34.45
CA GLU A 995 -24.67 -34.20 34.12
C GLU A 995 -23.91 -34.73 32.89
N ASP A 996 -24.37 -34.30 31.71
CA ASP A 996 -23.57 -33.75 30.60
C ASP A 996 -24.45 -32.79 29.79
#